data_AF-A0A970S310-F1
#
_entry.id   AF-A0A970S310-F1
#
_cell.length_a   1.000
_cell.length_b   1.000
_cell.length_c   1.000
_cell.angle_alpha   90.00
_cell.angle_beta   90.00
_cell.angle_gamma   90.00
#
_symmetry.space_group_name_H-M   'P 1'
#
loop_
_entity.id
_entity.type
_entity.pdbx_description
1 polymer ?
#
loop_
_entity_poly.entity_id
_entity_poly.type
_entity_poly.pdbx_seq_one_letter_code
_entity_poly.pdbx_strand_id
1 'polypeptide(L)'
;MKKALFIILLLGLGILLGFNYLQQTKNELAATTNSFFSAALSGSTEAQQYLSSSLSNQETLLSALQAAELAARTTVQEVHLHSLKRASVTAALEINGKANLFTIAYLREDGKWRITSLPSLTVLEQAIISKITPEQVILVTAQGSSAFALPAETTLEKGTVGIAVALDNKLIYFKPYAADALSKLLAISEETIEGEMTGFHRLAADVVYFLPQADSYQVVDKKSLLVGMENLILYRQDNEVKAIILPTEYRPEKIRVLLNTTGFSSLSHQSITLTADTSYLVTEKLTNREYHFTSGQKLILNPAENGIEAIFADGRRQIFSSRLFIIPKNNGQIHITTIKRGTPPFTPAYSGHIEVTERNGALLLVNEVPLENYLYSVVPSEMPVSFGAVPLQVQAVAARTYAAAAIYRGGFKQYGAHVDDSVSSQVYNNVPTNQASTAAVNHTRGIIVKYQGAIADTRFFSTSAGVTANFEDVWHDEASGSFPGPAVPYLRSVSQLSSGQLPELAAEAGARQFFTTNNWRAFDQNSPWFRWQVEMTAAELTAVLNQYLPERYQAQPQFVLTKEGNAFVSKAVPADPLGKLLDLRVIRRGAGGNIMELEIVGEKGTFRLLKEYTIRFTLRPIKTVGDKDIILTRHDGSTVANYAILPSAFFVFDLRRDSGNNLTSIHFQGGGNGHGVGLSQWGSRGLAAEGRSFAEILRHYYPGCTLESLY
;
A
#
# COMPACT_ATOMS: atom_id res chain seq x y z
N MET A 1 -29.68 -71.51 62.78
CA MET A 1 -28.36 -70.85 62.84
C MET A 1 -27.50 -71.05 61.59
N LYS A 2 -27.16 -72.27 61.13
CA LYS A 2 -26.25 -72.48 59.97
C LYS A 2 -26.71 -71.85 58.64
N LYS A 3 -28.01 -71.88 58.29
CA LYS A 3 -28.55 -71.24 57.06
C LYS A 3 -28.50 -69.71 57.11
N ALA A 4 -28.76 -69.10 58.26
CA ALA A 4 -28.66 -67.65 58.45
C ALA A 4 -27.20 -67.17 58.38
N LEU A 5 -26.26 -67.94 58.94
CA LEU A 5 -24.83 -67.66 58.85
C LEU A 5 -24.32 -67.72 57.40
N PHE A 6 -24.79 -68.69 56.61
CA PHE A 6 -24.43 -68.83 55.19
C PHE A 6 -24.99 -67.69 54.32
N ILE A 7 -26.21 -67.22 54.61
CA ILE A 7 -26.82 -66.05 53.95
C ILE A 7 -26.05 -64.78 54.31
N ILE A 8 -25.67 -64.59 55.57
CA ILE A 8 -24.83 -63.46 56.01
C ILE A 8 -23.44 -63.53 55.36
N LEU A 9 -22.86 -64.72 55.19
CA LEU A 9 -21.57 -64.90 54.52
C LEU A 9 -21.66 -64.60 53.01
N LEU A 10 -22.75 -65.00 52.34
CA LEU A 10 -23.01 -64.67 50.93
C LEU A 10 -23.33 -63.19 50.71
N LEU A 11 -24.07 -62.57 51.63
CA LEU A 11 -24.28 -61.11 51.67
C LEU A 11 -22.95 -60.40 51.90
N GLY A 12 -22.14 -60.84 52.86
CA GLY A 12 -20.81 -60.31 53.13
C GLY A 12 -19.87 -60.47 51.93
N LEU A 13 -19.88 -61.62 51.25
CA LEU A 13 -19.10 -61.89 50.04
C LEU A 13 -19.60 -61.05 48.86
N GLY A 14 -20.91 -60.89 48.69
CA GLY A 14 -21.52 -60.04 47.67
C GLY A 14 -21.23 -58.56 47.89
N ILE A 15 -21.25 -58.10 49.14
CA ILE A 15 -20.85 -56.74 49.54
C ILE A 15 -19.36 -56.54 49.28
N LEU A 16 -18.50 -57.52 49.62
CA LEU A 16 -17.06 -57.46 49.42
C LEU A 16 -16.69 -57.47 47.92
N LEU A 17 -17.32 -58.33 47.13
CA LEU A 17 -17.16 -58.41 45.67
C LEU A 17 -17.66 -57.12 45.00
N GLY A 18 -18.80 -56.58 45.44
CA GLY A 18 -19.33 -55.31 44.98
C GLY A 18 -18.41 -54.12 45.32
N PHE A 19 -17.86 -54.10 46.53
CA PHE A 19 -16.91 -53.08 46.96
C PHE A 19 -15.60 -53.14 46.18
N ASN A 20 -15.03 -54.34 45.99
CA ASN A 20 -13.82 -54.54 45.18
C ASN A 20 -14.05 -54.17 43.72
N TYR A 21 -15.17 -54.56 43.13
CA TYR A 21 -15.53 -54.17 41.77
C TYR A 21 -15.66 -52.66 41.63
N LEU A 22 -16.29 -51.99 42.61
CA LEU A 22 -16.42 -50.53 42.63
C LEU A 22 -15.04 -49.83 42.68
N GLN A 23 -14.15 -50.27 43.58
CA GLN A 23 -12.81 -49.69 43.70
C GLN A 23 -11.95 -49.95 42.46
N GLN A 24 -12.01 -51.16 41.91
CA GLN A 24 -11.31 -51.50 40.66
C GLN A 24 -11.80 -50.63 39.50
N THR A 25 -13.11 -50.44 39.38
CA THR A 25 -13.71 -49.59 38.33
C THR A 25 -13.31 -48.13 38.48
N LYS A 26 -13.25 -47.61 39.72
CA LYS A 26 -12.78 -46.24 39.99
C LYS A 26 -11.32 -46.06 39.60
N ASN A 27 -10.45 -47.02 39.95
CA ASN A 27 -9.03 -47.00 39.57
C ASN A 27 -8.84 -47.08 38.04
N GLU A 28 -9.64 -47.91 37.36
CA GLU A 28 -9.63 -48.05 35.90
C GLU A 28 -10.01 -46.73 35.21
N LEU A 29 -11.08 -46.06 35.67
CA LEU A 29 -11.52 -44.76 35.15
C LEU A 29 -10.48 -43.66 35.39
N ALA A 30 -9.86 -43.64 36.58
CA ALA A 30 -8.81 -42.67 36.89
C ALA A 30 -7.56 -42.89 36.03
N ALA A 31 -7.13 -44.14 35.86
CA ALA A 31 -6.00 -44.49 34.99
C ALA A 31 -6.30 -44.13 33.52
N THR A 32 -7.48 -44.46 33.02
CA THR A 32 -7.94 -44.13 31.67
C THR A 32 -7.90 -42.61 31.44
N THR A 33 -8.41 -41.83 32.40
CA THR A 33 -8.39 -40.36 32.34
C THR A 33 -6.96 -39.83 32.26
N ASN A 34 -6.07 -40.28 33.14
CA ASN A 34 -4.68 -39.83 33.18
C ASN A 34 -3.92 -40.19 31.89
N SER A 35 -4.11 -41.41 31.39
CA SER A 35 -3.50 -41.86 30.13
C SER A 35 -4.00 -41.07 28.93
N PHE A 36 -5.30 -40.75 28.86
CA PHE A 36 -5.84 -39.88 27.83
C PHE A 36 -5.18 -38.51 27.82
N PHE A 37 -5.16 -37.79 28.95
CA PHE A 37 -4.59 -36.44 28.99
C PHE A 37 -3.08 -36.44 28.76
N SER A 38 -2.36 -37.45 29.27
CA SER A 38 -0.93 -37.61 28.98
C SER A 38 -0.65 -37.77 27.48
N ALA A 39 -1.43 -38.64 26.81
CA ALA A 39 -1.34 -38.83 25.36
C ALA A 39 -1.77 -37.58 24.57
N ALA A 40 -2.84 -36.91 24.99
CA ALA A 40 -3.36 -35.72 24.32
C ALA A 40 -2.38 -34.54 24.40
N LEU A 41 -1.82 -34.27 25.59
CA LEU A 41 -0.84 -33.21 25.82
C LEU A 41 0.49 -33.44 25.08
N SER A 42 0.85 -34.70 24.80
CA SER A 42 2.08 -35.07 24.10
C SER A 42 1.94 -35.12 22.58
N GLY A 43 0.77 -34.78 22.01
CA GLY A 43 0.59 -34.88 20.57
C GLY A 43 0.25 -36.28 20.06
N SER A 44 0.08 -37.27 20.94
CA SER A 44 0.01 -38.67 20.55
C SER A 44 -1.37 -39.05 19.98
N THR A 45 -1.37 -39.70 18.81
CA THR A 45 -2.57 -40.32 18.23
C THR A 45 -3.18 -41.40 19.12
N GLU A 46 -2.41 -41.92 20.09
CA GLU A 46 -2.92 -42.85 21.11
C GLU A 46 -4.03 -42.25 21.96
N ALA A 47 -4.15 -40.92 22.05
CA ALA A 47 -5.24 -40.28 22.78
C ALA A 47 -6.62 -40.64 22.20
N GLN A 48 -6.70 -40.87 20.88
CA GLN A 48 -7.95 -41.22 20.20
C GLN A 48 -8.54 -42.56 20.69
N GLN A 49 -7.71 -43.48 21.18
CA GLN A 49 -8.16 -44.79 21.65
C GLN A 49 -9.01 -44.72 22.93
N TYR A 50 -9.00 -43.59 23.64
CA TYR A 50 -9.78 -43.38 24.86
C TYR A 50 -11.11 -42.67 24.58
N LEU A 51 -11.28 -42.12 23.38
CA LEU A 51 -12.50 -41.44 22.95
C LEU A 51 -13.52 -42.45 22.43
N SER A 52 -14.80 -42.19 22.68
CA SER A 52 -15.91 -42.93 22.05
C SER A 52 -16.06 -42.48 20.60
N SER A 53 -16.38 -43.42 19.71
CA SER A 53 -16.69 -43.12 18.30
C SER A 53 -17.86 -42.16 18.12
N SER A 54 -18.73 -42.01 19.13
CA SER A 54 -19.86 -41.07 19.10
C SER A 54 -19.48 -39.63 19.46
N LEU A 55 -18.24 -39.38 19.91
CA LEU A 55 -17.77 -38.05 20.25
C LEU A 55 -17.42 -37.29 18.95
N SER A 56 -18.19 -36.27 18.61
CA SER A 56 -17.91 -35.37 17.48
C SER A 56 -16.70 -34.46 17.76
N ASN A 57 -15.94 -34.10 16.72
CA ASN A 57 -14.83 -33.11 16.76
C ASN A 57 -13.60 -33.52 17.61
N GLN A 58 -13.24 -34.81 17.60
CA GLN A 58 -12.10 -35.35 18.36
C GLN A 58 -10.77 -34.66 18.02
N GLU A 59 -10.54 -34.30 16.75
CA GLU A 59 -9.29 -33.64 16.33
C GLU A 59 -9.18 -32.22 16.89
N THR A 60 -10.24 -31.41 16.81
CA THR A 60 -10.26 -30.04 17.34
C THR A 60 -9.96 -30.00 18.84
N LEU A 61 -10.52 -30.96 19.58
CA LEU A 61 -10.28 -31.15 21.01
C LEU A 61 -8.81 -31.49 21.30
N LEU A 62 -8.22 -32.41 20.54
CA LEU A 62 -6.81 -32.81 20.73
C LEU A 62 -5.87 -31.63 20.41
N SER A 63 -6.15 -30.87 19.35
CA SER A 63 -5.39 -29.65 19.02
C SER A 63 -5.49 -28.59 20.12
N ALA A 64 -6.67 -28.39 20.72
CA ALA A 64 -6.83 -27.42 21.82
C ALA A 64 -6.03 -27.81 23.07
N LEU A 65 -5.94 -29.11 23.39
CA LEU A 65 -5.15 -29.62 24.51
C LEU A 65 -3.63 -29.52 24.26
N GLN A 66 -3.20 -29.47 23.00
CA GLN A 66 -1.79 -29.35 22.61
C GLN A 66 -1.29 -27.90 22.51
N ALA A 67 -2.16 -26.90 22.72
CA ALA A 67 -1.76 -25.51 22.68
C ALA A 67 -0.58 -25.26 23.62
N ALA A 68 0.59 -24.96 23.04
CA ALA A 68 1.92 -25.05 23.66
C ALA A 68 2.12 -24.19 24.92
N GLU A 69 1.19 -23.26 25.17
CA GLU A 69 1.25 -22.31 26.29
C GLU A 69 0.59 -22.80 27.58
N LEU A 70 -0.14 -23.91 27.50
CA LEU A 70 -0.74 -24.53 28.67
C LEU A 70 0.28 -25.46 29.30
N ALA A 71 0.95 -25.02 30.38
CA ALA A 71 1.62 -25.92 31.31
C ALA A 71 0.58 -26.73 32.12
N ALA A 72 -0.27 -27.45 31.39
CA ALA A 72 -1.46 -28.10 31.91
C ALA A 72 -1.08 -29.43 32.53
N ARG A 73 -1.52 -29.62 33.78
CA ARG A 73 -1.59 -30.93 34.41
C ARG A 73 -3.05 -31.25 34.65
N THR A 74 -3.44 -32.46 34.27
CA THR A 74 -4.77 -32.95 34.61
C THR A 74 -4.64 -33.92 35.76
N THR A 75 -5.39 -33.66 36.83
CA THR A 75 -5.48 -34.56 37.98
C THR A 75 -6.91 -35.01 38.18
N VAL A 76 -7.11 -36.32 38.38
CA VAL A 76 -8.42 -36.87 38.74
C VAL A 76 -8.71 -36.52 40.19
N GLN A 77 -9.83 -35.84 40.42
CA GLN A 77 -10.27 -35.41 41.75
C GLN A 77 -11.27 -36.40 42.32
N GLU A 78 -12.29 -36.77 41.52
CA GLU A 78 -13.36 -37.63 41.99
C GLU A 78 -13.91 -38.50 40.85
N VAL A 79 -14.31 -39.74 41.19
CA VAL A 79 -14.94 -40.67 40.25
C VAL A 79 -16.32 -41.05 40.76
N HIS A 80 -17.33 -40.75 39.95
CA HIS A 80 -18.74 -41.03 40.21
C HIS A 80 -19.24 -42.10 39.25
N LEU A 81 -19.71 -43.23 39.80
CA LEU A 81 -20.39 -44.26 39.02
C LEU A 81 -21.90 -44.01 39.05
N HIS A 82 -22.52 -43.87 37.88
CA HIS A 82 -23.97 -43.73 37.75
C HIS A 82 -24.65 -45.09 37.50
N SER A 83 -23.96 -46.01 36.82
CA SER A 83 -24.41 -47.39 36.58
C SER A 83 -23.23 -48.27 36.15
N LEU A 84 -23.45 -49.57 35.95
CA LEU A 84 -22.43 -50.49 35.42
C LEU A 84 -21.84 -50.07 34.05
N LYS A 85 -22.51 -49.18 33.31
CA LYS A 85 -22.08 -48.70 31.99
C LYS A 85 -21.80 -47.21 31.91
N ARG A 86 -22.12 -46.41 32.93
CA ARG A 86 -21.99 -44.94 32.89
C ARG A 86 -21.28 -44.44 34.14
N ALA A 87 -20.33 -43.55 33.94
CA ALA A 87 -19.61 -42.87 35.00
C ALA A 87 -19.30 -41.44 34.61
N SER A 88 -18.98 -40.62 35.60
CA SER A 88 -18.36 -39.33 35.40
C SER A 88 -17.10 -39.22 36.25
N VAL A 89 -16.13 -38.47 35.74
CA VAL A 89 -14.88 -38.18 36.44
C VAL A 89 -14.78 -36.67 36.55
N THR A 90 -14.68 -36.17 37.78
CA THR A 90 -14.29 -34.79 38.03
C THR A 90 -12.77 -34.72 37.94
N ALA A 91 -12.26 -33.94 37.00
CA ALA A 91 -10.84 -33.69 36.82
C ALA A 91 -10.55 -32.20 37.05
N ALA A 92 -9.32 -31.89 37.43
CA ALA A 92 -8.82 -30.54 37.53
C ALA A 92 -7.81 -30.27 36.42
N LEU A 93 -8.03 -29.21 35.64
CA LEU A 93 -7.05 -28.65 34.72
C LEU A 93 -6.29 -27.56 35.47
N GLU A 94 -5.04 -27.85 35.85
CA GLU A 94 -4.17 -26.84 36.44
C GLU A 94 -3.59 -25.94 35.37
N ILE A 95 -3.90 -24.64 35.43
CA ILE A 95 -3.28 -23.60 34.62
C ILE A 95 -2.70 -22.57 35.56
N ASN A 96 -1.39 -22.31 35.44
CA ASN A 96 -0.66 -21.34 36.28
C ASN A 96 -0.89 -21.55 37.79
N GLY A 97 -0.95 -22.81 38.23
CA GLY A 97 -1.16 -23.18 39.64
C GLY A 97 -2.60 -23.07 40.15
N LYS A 98 -3.58 -22.68 39.32
CA LYS A 98 -5.00 -22.69 39.67
C LYS A 98 -5.68 -23.92 39.08
N ALA A 99 -6.31 -24.72 39.93
CA ALA A 99 -7.08 -25.88 39.54
C ALA A 99 -8.47 -25.48 39.05
N ASN A 100 -8.77 -25.78 37.78
CA ASN A 100 -10.08 -25.53 37.17
C ASN A 100 -10.81 -26.87 37.02
N LEU A 101 -11.88 -27.06 37.79
CA LEU A 101 -12.63 -28.31 37.82
C LEU A 101 -13.56 -28.42 36.60
N PHE A 102 -13.59 -29.62 36.01
CA PHE A 102 -14.51 -29.99 34.95
C PHE A 102 -14.92 -31.45 35.08
N THR A 103 -16.01 -31.82 34.41
CA THR A 103 -16.57 -33.18 34.46
C THR A 103 -16.44 -33.86 33.10
N ILE A 104 -15.97 -35.11 33.12
CA ILE A 104 -15.81 -35.97 31.95
C ILE A 104 -16.85 -37.07 32.04
N ALA A 105 -17.63 -37.29 30.98
CA ALA A 105 -18.60 -38.37 30.95
C ALA A 105 -18.02 -39.62 30.26
N TYR A 106 -18.26 -40.78 30.85
CA TYR A 106 -17.79 -42.06 30.35
C TYR A 106 -18.95 -43.02 30.06
N LEU A 107 -18.80 -43.78 28.97
CA LEU A 107 -19.63 -44.91 28.63
C LEU A 107 -18.76 -46.17 28.48
N ARG A 108 -19.25 -47.31 28.96
CA ARG A 108 -18.57 -48.59 28.78
C ARG A 108 -18.99 -49.23 27.46
N GLU A 109 -18.04 -49.30 26.51
CA GLU A 109 -18.19 -49.86 25.17
C GLU A 109 -17.17 -51.00 24.99
N ASP A 110 -17.63 -52.18 24.55
CA ASP A 110 -16.79 -53.37 24.35
C ASP A 110 -15.87 -53.71 25.55
N GLY A 111 -16.41 -53.56 26.76
CA GLY A 111 -15.70 -53.83 28.01
C GLY A 111 -14.78 -52.71 28.49
N LYS A 112 -14.49 -51.69 27.67
CA LYS A 112 -13.61 -50.56 27.97
C LYS A 112 -14.39 -49.29 28.28
N TRP A 113 -13.87 -48.44 29.17
CA TRP A 113 -14.42 -47.11 29.39
C TRP A 113 -13.96 -46.16 28.29
N ARG A 114 -14.91 -45.48 27.64
CA ARG A 114 -14.68 -44.50 26.58
C ARG A 114 -15.23 -43.15 26.99
N ILE A 115 -14.48 -42.10 26.70
CA ILE A 115 -14.89 -40.71 26.93
C ILE A 115 -15.97 -40.35 25.90
N THR A 116 -17.13 -39.94 26.40
CA THR A 116 -18.30 -39.55 25.60
C THR A 116 -18.61 -38.07 25.67
N SER A 117 -18.02 -37.35 26.63
CA SER A 117 -18.12 -35.89 26.74
C SER A 117 -16.88 -35.35 27.43
N LEU A 118 -16.35 -34.25 26.90
CA LEU A 118 -15.27 -33.43 27.46
C LEU A 118 -15.73 -31.97 27.54
N PRO A 119 -15.11 -31.16 28.40
CA PRO A 119 -15.44 -29.74 28.45
C PRO A 119 -15.02 -29.05 27.14
N SER A 120 -15.70 -27.96 26.81
CA SER A 120 -15.27 -27.10 25.71
C SER A 120 -14.05 -26.30 26.15
N LEU A 121 -12.88 -26.62 25.58
CA LEU A 121 -11.66 -25.83 25.75
C LEU A 121 -11.46 -24.94 24.53
N THR A 122 -11.42 -23.63 24.75
CA THR A 122 -11.20 -22.63 23.69
C THR A 122 -9.95 -21.84 24.02
N VAL A 123 -8.99 -21.84 23.09
CA VAL A 123 -7.79 -20.99 23.16
C VAL A 123 -7.93 -19.92 22.09
N LEU A 124 -7.85 -18.66 22.52
CA LEU A 124 -7.91 -17.49 21.65
C LEU A 124 -6.59 -16.75 21.74
N GLU A 125 -5.80 -16.82 20.68
CA GLU A 125 -4.58 -16.04 20.53
C GLU A 125 -4.88 -14.64 20.02
N GLN A 126 -4.00 -13.69 20.34
CA GLN A 126 -4.10 -12.29 19.91
C GLN A 126 -5.47 -11.66 20.24
N ALA A 127 -6.09 -12.08 21.34
CA ALA A 127 -7.42 -11.66 21.74
C ALA A 127 -7.36 -10.33 22.50
N ILE A 128 -8.12 -9.34 22.05
CA ILE A 128 -8.26 -8.06 22.77
C ILE A 128 -9.49 -8.09 23.69
N ILE A 129 -9.31 -7.63 24.92
CA ILE A 129 -10.43 -7.43 25.85
C ILE A 129 -11.23 -6.21 25.40
N SER A 130 -12.35 -6.45 24.73
CA SER A 130 -13.18 -5.39 24.16
C SER A 130 -14.17 -4.80 25.15
N LYS A 131 -14.77 -5.64 26.01
CA LYS A 131 -15.76 -5.21 26.99
C LYS A 131 -15.71 -6.09 28.23
N ILE A 132 -15.90 -5.48 29.40
CA ILE A 132 -15.99 -6.17 30.70
C ILE A 132 -17.31 -5.78 31.34
N THR A 133 -18.05 -6.76 31.84
CA THR A 133 -19.27 -6.62 32.62
C THR A 133 -19.12 -7.43 33.91
N PRO A 134 -19.99 -7.26 34.94
CA PRO A 134 -19.92 -8.05 36.15
C PRO A 134 -20.01 -9.56 35.92
N GLU A 135 -20.71 -10.00 34.87
CA GLU A 135 -20.94 -11.42 34.59
C GLU A 135 -20.04 -11.98 33.48
N GLN A 136 -19.59 -11.14 32.54
CA GLN A 136 -18.96 -11.59 31.30
C GLN A 136 -17.87 -10.65 30.78
N VAL A 137 -16.94 -11.22 30.01
CA VAL A 137 -15.97 -10.52 29.17
C VAL A 137 -16.22 -10.82 27.71
N ILE A 138 -16.08 -9.80 26.85
CA ILE A 138 -16.13 -9.94 25.40
C ILE A 138 -14.72 -9.74 24.85
N LEU A 139 -14.23 -10.76 24.16
CA LEU A 139 -12.95 -10.76 23.45
C LEU A 139 -13.20 -10.61 21.96
N VAL A 140 -12.32 -9.90 21.26
CA VAL A 140 -12.31 -9.81 19.78
C VAL A 140 -11.01 -10.41 19.27
N THR A 141 -11.11 -11.29 18.28
CA THR A 141 -9.97 -11.88 17.55
C THR A 141 -10.16 -11.74 16.05
N ALA A 142 -9.18 -12.18 15.27
CA ALA A 142 -9.31 -12.25 13.81
C ALA A 142 -10.50 -13.11 13.34
N GLN A 143 -10.94 -14.09 14.14
CA GLN A 143 -12.06 -14.97 13.84
C GLN A 143 -13.42 -14.40 14.27
N GLY A 144 -13.45 -13.28 15.02
CA GLY A 144 -14.67 -12.61 15.46
C GLY A 144 -14.73 -12.39 16.97
N SER A 145 -15.91 -12.01 17.47
CA SER A 145 -16.13 -11.75 18.88
C SER A 145 -16.59 -13.01 19.62
N SER A 146 -16.08 -13.21 20.84
CA SER A 146 -16.48 -14.30 21.73
C SER A 146 -16.76 -13.75 23.13
N ALA A 147 -17.84 -14.24 23.75
CA ALA A 147 -18.23 -13.84 25.11
C ALA A 147 -18.02 -15.00 26.09
N PHE A 148 -17.37 -14.71 27.21
CA PHE A 148 -17.06 -15.69 28.24
C PHE A 148 -17.53 -15.19 29.61
N ALA A 149 -18.11 -16.09 30.41
CA ALA A 149 -18.43 -15.79 31.79
C ALA A 149 -17.14 -15.62 32.62
N LEU A 150 -17.13 -14.66 33.53
CA LEU A 150 -15.97 -14.37 34.37
C LEU A 150 -16.04 -15.09 35.73
N PRO A 151 -14.92 -15.64 36.22
CA PRO A 151 -14.79 -16.02 37.62
C PRO A 151 -14.81 -14.81 38.56
N ALA A 152 -15.27 -15.00 39.80
CA ALA A 152 -15.44 -13.93 40.79
C ALA A 152 -14.16 -13.18 41.19
N GLU A 153 -12.98 -13.75 40.90
CA GLU A 153 -11.67 -13.21 41.32
C GLU A 153 -10.83 -12.66 40.15
N THR A 154 -11.35 -12.67 38.92
CA THR A 154 -10.55 -12.31 37.75
C THR A 154 -10.53 -10.79 37.54
N THR A 155 -9.34 -10.19 37.65
CA THR A 155 -9.11 -8.80 37.28
C THR A 155 -8.59 -8.70 35.84
N LEU A 156 -9.24 -7.88 35.01
CA LEU A 156 -8.92 -7.67 33.61
C LEU A 156 -8.97 -6.18 33.27
N GLU A 157 -8.25 -5.80 32.22
CA GLU A 157 -8.23 -4.42 31.71
C GLU A 157 -8.72 -4.38 30.26
N LYS A 158 -9.59 -3.41 29.94
CA LYS A 158 -10.08 -3.19 28.58
C LYS A 158 -8.93 -2.72 27.69
N GLY A 159 -8.86 -3.25 26.48
CA GLY A 159 -7.86 -2.88 25.48
C GLY A 159 -6.57 -3.69 25.57
N THR A 160 -6.41 -4.54 26.59
CA THR A 160 -5.27 -5.44 26.68
C THR A 160 -5.41 -6.59 25.68
N VAL A 161 -4.34 -6.84 24.92
CA VAL A 161 -4.24 -7.98 24.01
C VAL A 161 -3.41 -9.08 24.66
N GLY A 162 -3.82 -10.33 24.47
CA GLY A 162 -3.10 -11.48 24.99
C GLY A 162 -3.69 -12.81 24.55
N ILE A 163 -3.36 -13.85 25.30
CA ILE A 163 -3.88 -15.21 25.09
C ILE A 163 -4.93 -15.47 26.15
N ALA A 164 -6.12 -15.85 25.68
CA ALA A 164 -7.25 -16.20 26.52
C ALA A 164 -7.54 -17.70 26.43
N VAL A 165 -7.81 -18.32 27.58
CA VAL A 165 -8.22 -19.72 27.65
C VAL A 165 -9.53 -19.80 28.40
N ALA A 166 -10.53 -20.41 27.76
CA ALA A 166 -11.84 -20.62 28.30
C ALA A 166 -12.18 -22.11 28.41
N LEU A 167 -12.84 -22.48 29.50
CA LEU A 167 -13.31 -23.83 29.81
C LEU A 167 -14.81 -23.75 30.07
N ASP A 168 -15.61 -24.46 29.26
CA ASP A 168 -17.08 -24.43 29.30
C ASP A 168 -17.65 -23.00 29.31
N ASN A 169 -17.16 -22.17 28.38
CA ASN A 169 -17.50 -20.75 28.23
C ASN A 169 -17.17 -19.86 29.44
N LYS A 170 -16.35 -20.33 30.38
CA LYS A 170 -15.80 -19.52 31.47
C LYS A 170 -14.36 -19.18 31.16
N LEU A 171 -13.99 -17.90 31.23
CA LEU A 171 -12.60 -17.51 31.08
C LEU A 171 -11.82 -17.96 32.32
N ILE A 172 -10.89 -18.89 32.16
CA ILE A 172 -10.11 -19.43 33.28
C ILE A 172 -8.68 -18.89 33.32
N TYR A 173 -8.19 -18.32 32.21
CA TYR A 173 -6.85 -17.77 32.12
C TYR A 173 -6.78 -16.67 31.06
N PHE A 174 -6.05 -15.60 31.36
CA PHE A 174 -5.68 -14.57 30.41
C PHE A 174 -4.24 -14.12 30.67
N LYS A 175 -3.38 -14.21 29.66
CA LYS A 175 -2.00 -13.76 29.73
C LYS A 175 -1.81 -12.59 28.77
N PRO A 176 -1.59 -11.37 29.27
CA PRO A 176 -1.32 -10.23 28.40
C PRO A 176 0.01 -10.41 27.67
N TYR A 177 0.04 -9.98 26.42
CA TYR A 177 1.30 -9.77 25.70
C TYR A 177 2.02 -8.53 26.22
N ALA A 178 3.34 -8.46 26.00
CA ALA A 178 4.10 -7.27 26.33
C ALA A 178 3.65 -6.12 25.41
N ALA A 179 3.33 -4.96 25.98
CA ALA A 179 2.85 -3.81 25.25
C ALA A 179 3.92 -2.73 25.14
N ASP A 180 4.12 -2.18 23.95
CA ASP A 180 5.06 -1.10 23.68
C ASP A 180 4.37 0.03 22.94
N ALA A 181 4.52 1.25 23.47
CA ALA A 181 4.08 2.44 22.77
C ALA A 181 4.98 2.71 21.57
N LEU A 182 4.37 2.87 20.40
CA LEU A 182 5.03 3.33 19.18
C LEU A 182 4.60 4.78 18.95
N SER A 183 5.49 5.72 19.27
CA SER A 183 5.21 7.15 19.14
C SER A 183 4.80 7.52 17.72
N LYS A 184 5.52 6.97 16.73
CA LYS A 184 5.27 7.19 15.31
C LYS A 184 5.81 6.07 14.44
N LEU A 185 5.03 5.68 13.44
CA LEU A 185 5.39 4.71 12.42
C LEU A 185 6.09 5.38 11.25
N LEU A 186 7.32 4.97 10.96
CA LEU A 186 8.14 5.56 9.90
C LEU A 186 8.15 4.77 8.60
N ALA A 187 8.18 3.44 8.67
CA ALA A 187 8.21 2.59 7.48
C ALA A 187 7.50 1.25 7.74
N ILE A 188 7.00 0.64 6.67
CA ILE A 188 6.27 -0.64 6.69
C ILE A 188 6.80 -1.53 5.57
N SER A 189 7.18 -2.76 5.91
CA SER A 189 7.51 -3.83 4.96
C SER A 189 6.58 -5.03 5.15
N GLU A 190 6.86 -6.14 4.45
CA GLU A 190 6.11 -7.36 4.69
C GLU A 190 6.41 -7.98 6.06
N GLU A 191 7.68 -7.93 6.49
CA GLU A 191 8.15 -8.62 7.68
C GLU A 191 8.44 -7.69 8.86
N THR A 192 8.50 -6.38 8.64
CA THR A 192 8.91 -5.41 9.66
C THR A 192 8.14 -4.10 9.59
N ILE A 193 8.11 -3.40 10.72
CA ILE A 193 7.75 -1.98 10.83
C ILE A 193 8.88 -1.22 11.50
N GLU A 194 9.03 0.07 11.19
CA GLU A 194 10.02 0.95 11.81
C GLU A 194 9.34 1.99 12.68
N GLY A 195 9.63 2.00 13.97
CA GLY A 195 9.23 3.03 14.93
C GLY A 195 10.24 4.14 15.06
N GLU A 196 9.77 5.38 15.19
CA GLU A 196 10.65 6.55 15.26
C GLU A 196 11.64 6.53 16.43
N MET A 197 11.17 6.08 17.60
CA MET A 197 11.98 6.03 18.83
C MET A 197 12.46 4.62 19.16
N THR A 198 11.98 3.60 18.45
CA THR A 198 12.15 2.20 18.83
C THR A 198 12.79 1.34 17.73
N GLY A 199 13.02 1.89 16.54
CA GLY A 199 13.68 1.19 15.44
C GLY A 199 12.80 0.11 14.83
N PHE A 200 13.42 -0.92 14.25
CA PHE A 200 12.71 -1.98 13.57
C PHE A 200 12.09 -3.00 14.52
N HIS A 201 10.84 -3.38 14.25
CA HIS A 201 10.12 -4.47 14.91
C HIS A 201 9.73 -5.51 13.88
N ARG A 202 9.97 -6.78 14.20
CA ARG A 202 9.55 -7.92 13.37
C ARG A 202 8.06 -8.19 13.55
N LEU A 203 7.35 -8.39 12.45
CA LEU A 203 5.95 -8.80 12.42
C LEU A 203 5.89 -10.33 12.41
N ALA A 204 4.98 -10.90 13.20
CA ALA A 204 4.60 -12.30 13.04
C ALA A 204 3.83 -12.50 11.72
N ALA A 205 3.67 -13.75 11.28
CA ALA A 205 2.90 -14.06 10.06
C ALA A 205 1.40 -13.76 10.21
N ASP A 206 0.90 -13.74 11.44
CA ASP A 206 -0.52 -13.73 11.81
C ASP A 206 -0.91 -12.47 12.61
N VAL A 207 -0.25 -11.33 12.39
CA VAL A 207 -0.54 -10.10 13.14
C VAL A 207 -2.00 -9.66 13.02
N VAL A 208 -2.63 -9.36 14.16
CA VAL A 208 -3.99 -8.78 14.20
C VAL A 208 -3.94 -7.27 14.39
N TYR A 209 -4.68 -6.53 13.56
CA TYR A 209 -4.77 -5.07 13.62
C TYR A 209 -6.12 -4.65 14.19
N PHE A 210 -6.10 -3.89 15.29
CA PHE A 210 -7.29 -3.42 15.98
C PHE A 210 -7.47 -1.93 15.80
N LEU A 211 -8.63 -1.53 15.29
CA LEU A 211 -9.09 -0.14 15.27
C LEU A 211 -10.07 0.08 16.44
N PRO A 212 -9.75 0.97 17.40
CA PRO A 212 -10.66 1.27 18.49
C PRO A 212 -11.96 1.93 17.99
N GLN A 213 -13.09 1.52 18.55
CA GLN A 213 -14.42 2.10 18.37
C GLN A 213 -14.92 2.63 19.73
N ALA A 214 -16.05 3.33 19.75
CA ALA A 214 -16.60 3.92 20.98
C ALA A 214 -16.68 2.90 22.14
N ASP A 215 -17.22 1.71 21.88
CA ASP A 215 -17.43 0.65 22.89
C ASP A 215 -16.81 -0.71 22.54
N SER A 216 -16.03 -0.78 21.46
CA SER A 216 -15.45 -2.04 20.99
C SER A 216 -14.15 -1.86 20.21
N TYR A 217 -13.60 -2.95 19.68
CA TYR A 217 -12.53 -2.92 18.70
C TYR A 217 -12.98 -3.60 17.42
N GLN A 218 -12.57 -3.04 16.29
CA GLN A 218 -12.78 -3.61 14.97
C GLN A 218 -11.46 -4.22 14.47
N VAL A 219 -11.50 -5.44 13.96
CA VAL A 219 -10.36 -6.01 13.23
C VAL A 219 -10.31 -5.40 11.84
N VAL A 220 -9.15 -4.87 11.48
CA VAL A 220 -8.90 -4.23 10.19
C VAL A 220 -7.75 -4.91 9.45
N ASP A 221 -7.66 -4.65 8.15
CA ASP A 221 -6.59 -5.18 7.31
C ASP A 221 -5.28 -4.41 7.53
N LYS A 222 -4.13 -5.05 7.28
CA LYS A 222 -2.79 -4.43 7.35
C LYS A 222 -2.71 -3.11 6.56
N LYS A 223 -3.46 -2.96 5.46
CA LYS A 223 -3.52 -1.74 4.67
C LYS A 223 -4.05 -0.51 5.42
N SER A 224 -4.74 -0.72 6.55
CA SER A 224 -5.17 0.37 7.44
C SER A 224 -4.00 0.96 8.23
N LEU A 225 -2.86 0.27 8.33
CA LEU A 225 -1.64 0.79 8.93
C LEU A 225 -0.95 1.73 7.94
N LEU A 226 -0.81 3.00 8.33
CA LEU A 226 -0.26 4.05 7.45
C LEU A 226 1.02 4.63 8.03
N VAL A 227 1.99 4.90 7.15
CA VAL A 227 3.20 5.63 7.52
C VAL A 227 2.83 7.01 8.05
N GLY A 228 3.56 7.47 9.07
CA GLY A 228 3.30 8.73 9.76
C GLY A 228 2.17 8.67 10.80
N MET A 229 1.48 7.53 10.97
CA MET A 229 0.58 7.35 12.12
C MET A 229 1.36 7.51 13.42
N GLU A 230 0.73 8.17 14.39
CA GLU A 230 1.28 8.40 15.72
C GLU A 230 0.42 7.66 16.77
N ASN A 231 1.01 7.38 17.94
CA ASN A 231 0.33 6.78 19.09
C ASN A 231 -0.25 5.38 18.85
N LEU A 232 0.55 4.48 18.28
CA LEU A 232 0.17 3.07 18.14
C LEU A 232 0.64 2.28 19.37
N ILE A 233 0.01 1.13 19.61
CA ILE A 233 0.46 0.18 20.64
C ILE A 233 0.78 -1.15 19.97
N LEU A 234 2.02 -1.60 20.13
CA LEU A 234 2.48 -2.91 19.66
C LEU A 234 2.35 -3.91 20.81
N TYR A 235 1.72 -5.05 20.55
CA TYR A 235 1.71 -6.18 21.46
C TYR A 235 2.64 -7.26 20.93
N ARG A 236 3.60 -7.66 21.76
CA ARG A 236 4.70 -8.54 21.39
C ARG A 236 4.75 -9.82 22.21
N GLN A 237 5.22 -10.87 21.54
CA GLN A 237 5.55 -12.16 22.11
C GLN A 237 6.76 -12.72 21.36
N ASP A 238 7.73 -13.28 22.08
CA ASP A 238 8.94 -13.90 21.51
C ASP A 238 9.70 -13.00 20.51
N ASN A 239 9.77 -11.69 20.84
CA ASN A 239 10.36 -10.63 20.03
C ASN A 239 9.67 -10.33 18.69
N GLU A 240 8.47 -10.84 18.46
CA GLU A 240 7.64 -10.52 17.31
C GLU A 240 6.38 -9.76 17.73
N VAL A 241 5.93 -8.85 16.88
CA VAL A 241 4.65 -8.16 17.03
C VAL A 241 3.53 -9.12 16.64
N LYS A 242 2.64 -9.42 17.58
CA LYS A 242 1.46 -10.29 17.41
C LYS A 242 0.18 -9.49 17.17
N ALA A 243 0.08 -8.28 17.70
CA ALA A 243 -1.03 -7.39 17.42
C ALA A 243 -0.64 -5.92 17.46
N ILE A 244 -1.40 -5.08 16.76
CA ILE A 244 -1.22 -3.62 16.73
C ILE A 244 -2.56 -2.95 16.99
N ILE A 245 -2.62 -2.05 17.97
CA ILE A 245 -3.74 -1.13 18.14
C ILE A 245 -3.42 0.17 17.40
N LEU A 246 -4.28 0.52 16.45
CA LEU A 246 -4.21 1.76 15.67
C LEU A 246 -4.83 2.93 16.46
N PRO A 247 -4.49 4.19 16.13
CA PRO A 247 -5.20 5.34 16.66
C PRO A 247 -6.66 5.35 16.18
N THR A 248 -7.57 5.96 16.97
CA THR A 248 -9.00 6.09 16.66
C THR A 248 -9.26 6.87 15.38
N GLU A 249 -8.48 7.92 15.13
CA GLU A 249 -8.52 8.72 13.91
C GLU A 249 -7.11 8.94 13.38
N TYR A 250 -6.98 9.02 12.05
CA TYR A 250 -5.77 9.47 11.39
C TYR A 250 -6.13 10.51 10.33
N ARG A 251 -5.58 11.72 10.52
CA ARG A 251 -5.74 12.84 9.59
C ARG A 251 -4.42 13.11 8.88
N PRO A 252 -4.41 13.23 7.54
CA PRO A 252 -3.20 13.46 6.76
C PRO A 252 -2.76 14.93 6.83
N GLU A 253 -2.31 15.39 8.01
CA GLU A 253 -1.85 16.77 8.21
C GLU A 253 -0.41 17.00 7.72
N LYS A 254 0.37 15.92 7.62
CA LYS A 254 1.75 15.92 7.14
C LYS A 254 1.91 14.94 5.99
N ILE A 255 2.82 15.25 5.08
CA ILE A 255 3.23 14.37 4.00
C ILE A 255 4.74 14.12 4.08
N ARG A 256 5.14 12.92 3.69
CA ARG A 256 6.52 12.43 3.69
C ARG A 256 6.92 12.19 2.24
N VAL A 257 7.85 12.98 1.74
CA VAL A 257 8.23 13.03 0.32
C VAL A 257 9.63 12.47 0.15
N LEU A 258 9.76 11.42 -0.65
CA LEU A 258 11.06 10.84 -1.00
C LEU A 258 11.74 11.71 -2.06
N LEU A 259 12.95 12.20 -1.77
CA LEU A 259 13.64 13.16 -2.62
C LEU A 259 14.56 12.46 -3.62
N ASN A 260 14.37 12.74 -4.91
CA ASN A 260 15.26 12.27 -5.96
C ASN A 260 16.55 13.13 -6.04
N THR A 261 17.57 12.60 -6.70
CA THR A 261 18.77 13.32 -7.14
C THR A 261 18.44 14.43 -8.16
N THR A 262 19.45 15.18 -8.59
CA THR A 262 19.31 16.18 -9.66
C THR A 262 18.66 15.59 -10.92
N GLY A 263 17.69 16.33 -11.48
CA GLY A 263 16.96 15.91 -12.67
C GLY A 263 15.95 14.76 -12.46
N PHE A 264 15.60 14.45 -11.21
CA PHE A 264 14.70 13.34 -10.86
C PHE A 264 15.20 11.97 -11.36
N SER A 265 16.52 11.79 -11.39
CA SER A 265 17.15 10.64 -12.06
C SER A 265 17.24 9.38 -11.20
N SER A 266 17.28 9.51 -9.87
CA SER A 266 17.39 8.37 -8.96
C SER A 266 16.93 8.76 -7.55
N LEU A 267 16.43 7.77 -6.80
CA LEU A 267 16.16 7.89 -5.36
C LEU A 267 17.43 7.70 -4.51
N SER A 268 18.50 7.13 -5.08
CA SER A 268 19.73 6.78 -4.38
C SER A 268 20.76 7.91 -4.43
N HIS A 269 21.11 8.45 -3.27
CA HIS A 269 22.13 9.51 -3.15
C HIS A 269 23.46 8.93 -2.65
N GLN A 270 24.54 9.17 -3.40
CA GLN A 270 25.88 8.71 -3.01
C GLN A 270 26.60 9.66 -2.04
N SER A 271 26.16 10.92 -1.99
CA SER A 271 26.61 11.91 -1.03
C SER A 271 25.61 13.07 -1.03
N ILE A 272 25.35 13.63 0.15
CA ILE A 272 24.56 14.86 0.28
C ILE A 272 25.32 15.90 1.09
N THR A 273 25.23 17.15 0.67
CA THR A 273 25.71 18.30 1.45
C THR A 273 24.52 19.17 1.77
N LEU A 274 24.22 19.31 3.06
CA LEU A 274 23.08 20.09 3.56
C LEU A 274 23.50 21.29 4.39
N THR A 275 22.60 22.27 4.46
CA THR A 275 22.65 23.44 5.36
C THR A 275 21.23 23.94 5.61
N ALA A 276 21.05 24.96 6.43
CA ALA A 276 19.77 25.62 6.64
C ALA A 276 19.93 27.14 6.78
N ASP A 277 18.85 27.87 6.51
CA ASP A 277 18.78 29.33 6.67
C ASP A 277 18.75 29.77 8.16
N THR A 278 18.34 28.89 9.06
CA THR A 278 18.41 29.04 10.51
C THR A 278 19.42 28.07 11.12
N SER A 279 19.68 28.19 12.43
CA SER A 279 20.31 27.09 13.15
C SER A 279 19.47 25.80 13.02
N TYR A 280 20.13 24.66 13.07
CA TYR A 280 19.49 23.36 12.90
C TYR A 280 20.12 22.30 13.80
N LEU A 281 19.35 21.25 14.05
CA LEU A 281 19.71 20.12 14.89
C LEU A 281 19.79 18.86 14.02
N VAL A 282 20.79 18.03 14.26
CA VAL A 282 20.88 16.67 13.72
C VAL A 282 20.79 15.69 14.88
N THR A 283 19.78 14.83 14.85
CA THR A 283 19.50 13.87 15.93
C THR A 283 19.49 12.44 15.41
N GLU A 284 20.12 11.55 16.16
CA GLU A 284 19.93 10.10 16.06
C GLU A 284 19.06 9.65 17.24
N LYS A 285 17.75 9.48 16.99
CA LYS A 285 16.76 9.33 18.06
C LYS A 285 16.95 8.06 18.91
N LEU A 286 17.41 6.95 18.31
CA LEU A 286 17.59 5.68 19.02
C LEU A 286 18.74 5.72 20.05
N THR A 287 19.77 6.53 19.79
CA THR A 287 20.91 6.70 20.69
C THR A 287 20.84 7.99 21.50
N ASN A 288 19.81 8.81 21.25
CA ASN A 288 19.62 10.14 21.81
C ASN A 288 20.83 11.08 21.59
N ARG A 289 21.58 10.87 20.49
CA ARG A 289 22.70 11.74 20.12
C ARG A 289 22.21 12.95 19.35
N GLU A 290 22.76 14.11 19.70
CA GLU A 290 22.36 15.40 19.14
C GLU A 290 23.57 16.26 18.77
N TYR A 291 23.49 16.93 17.62
CA TYR A 291 24.51 17.86 17.14
C TYR A 291 23.86 19.16 16.67
N HIS A 292 24.35 20.28 17.20
CA HIS A 292 23.82 21.61 16.90
C HIS A 292 24.67 22.31 15.85
N PHE A 293 24.00 22.95 14.90
CA PHE A 293 24.61 23.70 13.82
C PHE A 293 24.09 25.12 13.78
N THR A 294 24.95 26.08 13.45
CA THR A 294 24.54 27.46 13.19
C THR A 294 23.98 27.61 11.77
N SER A 295 23.26 28.71 11.52
CA SER A 295 22.76 29.04 10.18
C SER A 295 23.90 29.04 9.16
N GLY A 296 23.66 28.46 7.98
CA GLY A 296 24.65 28.37 6.90
C GLY A 296 25.78 27.37 7.13
N GLN A 297 25.91 26.78 8.32
CA GLN A 297 26.89 25.71 8.57
C GLN A 297 26.54 24.49 7.70
N LYS A 298 27.55 23.83 7.16
CA LYS A 298 27.37 22.68 6.26
C LYS A 298 27.62 21.36 7.00
N LEU A 299 26.88 20.34 6.58
CA LEU A 299 27.09 18.95 6.94
C LEU A 299 27.11 18.09 5.67
N ILE A 300 28.11 17.22 5.55
CA ILE A 300 28.18 16.24 4.47
C ILE A 300 27.80 14.88 5.05
N LEU A 301 26.91 14.15 4.36
CA LEU A 301 26.52 12.80 4.71
C LEU A 301 26.82 11.85 3.54
N ASN A 302 27.47 10.73 3.83
CA ASN A 302 27.80 9.67 2.89
C ASN A 302 27.25 8.32 3.39
N PRO A 303 26.90 7.37 2.50
CA PRO A 303 26.68 6.01 2.92
C PRO A 303 27.99 5.41 3.44
N ALA A 304 27.92 4.60 4.50
CA ALA A 304 29.06 3.93 5.11
C ALA A 304 28.70 2.48 5.44
N GLU A 305 29.72 1.66 5.69
CA GLU A 305 29.52 0.31 6.20
C GLU A 305 28.80 0.41 7.57
N ASN A 306 27.59 -0.15 7.65
CA ASN A 306 26.72 -0.11 8.83
C ASN A 306 26.13 1.26 9.19
N GLY A 307 25.94 2.17 8.21
CA GLY A 307 25.08 3.34 8.41
C GLY A 307 25.51 4.59 7.64
N ILE A 308 25.48 5.74 8.29
CA ILE A 308 25.67 7.06 7.67
C ILE A 308 26.92 7.72 8.25
N GLU A 309 27.92 7.98 7.40
CA GLU A 309 29.07 8.81 7.77
C GLU A 309 28.69 10.29 7.65
N ALA A 310 28.84 11.03 8.74
CA ALA A 310 28.73 12.47 8.79
C ALA A 310 30.11 13.12 8.88
N ILE A 311 30.37 14.09 7.99
CA ILE A 311 31.61 14.88 7.97
C ILE A 311 31.25 16.33 8.32
N PHE A 312 31.77 16.79 9.46
CA PHE A 312 31.54 18.13 10.00
C PHE A 312 32.47 19.15 9.35
N ALA A 313 32.11 20.45 9.45
CA ALA A 313 32.88 21.54 8.86
C ALA A 313 34.33 21.66 9.38
N ASP A 314 34.61 21.15 10.58
CA ASP A 314 35.95 21.10 11.19
C ASP A 314 36.76 19.85 10.80
N GLY A 315 36.22 19.01 9.90
CA GLY A 315 36.84 17.77 9.44
C GLY A 315 36.60 16.55 10.34
N ARG A 316 35.92 16.71 11.49
CA ARG A 316 35.51 15.57 12.31
C ARG A 316 34.58 14.66 11.52
N ARG A 317 34.63 13.36 11.81
CA ARG A 317 33.79 12.33 11.20
C ARG A 317 33.06 11.53 12.27
N GLN A 318 31.80 11.19 12.02
CA GLN A 318 30.96 10.38 12.91
C GLN A 318 30.14 9.40 12.09
N ILE A 319 30.08 8.14 12.50
CA ILE A 319 29.16 7.16 11.91
C ILE A 319 27.92 7.05 12.79
N PHE A 320 26.76 7.12 12.16
CA PHE A 320 25.45 6.89 12.76
C PHE A 320 24.89 5.57 12.24
N SER A 321 24.37 4.73 13.12
CA SER A 321 23.90 3.38 12.76
C SER A 321 22.40 3.34 12.48
N SER A 322 21.70 4.48 12.61
CA SER A 322 20.26 4.57 12.41
C SER A 322 19.86 5.88 11.72
N ARG A 323 18.56 6.00 11.47
CA ARG A 323 17.95 7.15 10.80
C ARG A 323 18.32 8.47 11.49
N LEU A 324 18.79 9.42 10.69
CA LEU A 324 19.06 10.79 11.13
C LEU A 324 17.88 11.71 10.87
N PHE A 325 17.65 12.65 11.79
CA PHE A 325 16.63 13.69 11.68
C PHE A 325 17.33 15.05 11.68
N ILE A 326 17.15 15.82 10.61
CA ILE A 326 17.70 17.16 10.42
C ILE A 326 16.56 18.16 10.55
N ILE A 327 16.54 18.92 11.64
CA ILE A 327 15.41 19.74 12.06
C ILE A 327 15.87 21.21 12.16
N PRO A 328 15.35 22.11 11.32
CA PRO A 328 15.66 23.54 11.41
C PRO A 328 14.89 24.17 12.58
N LYS A 329 15.50 25.16 13.25
CA LYS A 329 14.81 25.94 14.29
C LYS A 329 13.90 26.99 13.65
N ASN A 330 12.89 27.46 14.40
CA ASN A 330 12.02 28.58 14.00
C ASN A 330 11.34 28.41 12.63
N ASN A 331 11.03 27.18 12.22
CA ASN A 331 10.49 26.84 10.90
C ASN A 331 11.37 27.29 9.72
N GLY A 332 12.69 27.33 9.90
CA GLY A 332 13.64 27.54 8.82
C GLY A 332 13.56 26.48 7.73
N GLN A 333 14.23 26.73 6.62
CA GLN A 333 14.30 25.84 5.46
C GLN A 333 15.66 25.16 5.36
N ILE A 334 15.64 23.88 5.02
CA ILE A 334 16.83 23.08 4.74
C ILE A 334 17.17 23.15 3.26
N HIS A 335 18.44 23.31 2.93
CA HIS A 335 18.96 23.29 1.58
C HIS A 335 19.85 22.06 1.38
N ILE A 336 19.50 21.22 0.42
CA ILE A 336 20.35 20.10 -0.03
C ILE A 336 21.12 20.55 -1.26
N THR A 337 22.33 21.06 -1.04
CA THR A 337 23.13 21.77 -2.07
C THR A 337 23.62 20.88 -3.23
N THR A 338 23.63 19.56 -3.03
CA THR A 338 23.92 18.55 -4.06
C THR A 338 22.74 18.29 -5.00
N ILE A 339 21.54 18.75 -4.65
CA ILE A 339 20.35 18.66 -5.50
C ILE A 339 20.17 19.98 -6.26
N LYS A 340 19.96 19.88 -7.58
CA LYS A 340 19.56 21.00 -8.44
C LYS A 340 18.20 20.75 -9.08
N ARG A 341 17.43 21.83 -9.20
CA ARG A 341 16.05 21.86 -9.70
C ARG A 341 15.86 23.04 -10.66
N GLY A 342 14.81 22.98 -11.48
CA GLY A 342 14.40 24.07 -12.38
C GLY A 342 15.37 24.41 -13.51
N THR A 343 15.03 25.46 -14.25
CA THR A 343 15.84 26.03 -15.34
C THR A 343 15.68 27.56 -15.34
N PRO A 344 16.73 28.35 -15.09
CA PRO A 344 18.10 27.92 -14.77
C PRO A 344 18.17 27.12 -13.45
N PRO A 345 19.16 26.22 -13.29
CA PRO A 345 19.24 25.37 -12.11
C PRO A 345 19.44 26.15 -10.80
N PHE A 346 18.69 25.80 -9.77
CA PHE A 346 18.83 26.37 -8.41
C PHE A 346 18.87 25.28 -7.34
N THR A 347 19.29 25.63 -6.12
CA THR A 347 19.24 24.74 -4.94
C THR A 347 17.85 24.84 -4.29
N PRO A 348 17.08 23.74 -4.18
CA PRO A 348 15.77 23.77 -3.55
C PRO A 348 15.87 24.04 -2.03
N ALA A 349 14.76 24.53 -1.47
CA ALA A 349 14.60 24.82 -0.04
C ALA A 349 13.41 24.02 0.49
N TYR A 350 13.62 23.25 1.57
CA TYR A 350 12.65 22.33 2.13
C TYR A 350 12.20 22.81 3.51
N SER A 351 10.89 23.04 3.66
CA SER A 351 10.28 23.26 4.97
C SER A 351 10.08 21.92 5.71
N GLY A 352 9.82 21.99 7.02
CA GLY A 352 9.70 20.80 7.85
C GLY A 352 11.07 20.25 8.22
N HIS A 353 11.24 18.93 8.23
CA HIS A 353 12.53 18.29 8.52
C HIS A 353 12.92 17.29 7.43
N ILE A 354 14.20 16.96 7.38
CA ILE A 354 14.75 15.93 6.49
C ILE A 354 15.14 14.73 7.35
N GLU A 355 14.75 13.54 6.90
CA GLU A 355 15.21 12.27 7.42
C GLU A 355 16.18 11.63 6.43
N VAL A 356 17.26 11.05 6.95
CA VAL A 356 18.26 10.36 6.13
C VAL A 356 18.43 8.94 6.65
N THR A 357 18.35 7.98 5.73
CA THR A 357 18.63 6.56 5.99
C THR A 357 19.66 6.05 5.00
N GLU A 358 20.47 5.08 5.43
CA GLU A 358 21.29 4.29 4.52
C GLU A 358 20.51 3.03 4.10
N ARG A 359 20.55 2.71 2.81
CA ARG A 359 19.98 1.48 2.25
C ARG A 359 20.78 1.07 1.02
N ASN A 360 21.34 -0.15 1.06
CA ASN A 360 22.05 -0.80 -0.05
C ASN A 360 23.22 0.02 -0.62
N GLY A 361 24.04 0.62 0.24
CA GLY A 361 25.20 1.44 -0.14
C GLY A 361 24.83 2.82 -0.67
N ALA A 362 23.63 3.32 -0.37
CA ALA A 362 23.16 4.64 -0.78
C ALA A 362 22.31 5.31 0.30
N LEU A 363 22.21 6.63 0.24
CA LEU A 363 21.33 7.39 1.12
C LEU A 363 19.96 7.60 0.49
N LEU A 364 18.91 7.46 1.30
CA LEU A 364 17.54 7.86 1.00
C LEU A 364 17.16 9.06 1.85
N LEU A 365 16.53 10.05 1.21
CA LEU A 365 16.14 11.30 1.85
C LEU A 365 14.62 11.42 1.86
N VAL A 366 14.02 11.56 3.03
CA VAL A 366 12.59 11.81 3.19
C VAL A 366 12.38 13.20 3.79
N ASN A 367 11.66 14.07 3.10
CA ASN A 367 11.20 15.33 3.65
C ASN A 367 9.81 15.14 4.27
N GLU A 368 9.70 15.28 5.59
CA GLU A 368 8.40 15.38 6.25
C GLU A 368 8.03 16.84 6.44
N VAL A 369 6.84 17.21 5.98
CA VAL A 369 6.39 18.60 5.90
C VAL A 369 4.86 18.67 6.10
N PRO A 370 4.31 19.75 6.70
CA PRO A 370 2.87 19.97 6.72
C PRO A 370 2.29 19.96 5.30
N LEU A 371 1.11 19.36 5.13
CA LEU A 371 0.49 19.17 3.81
C LEU A 371 0.31 20.49 3.05
N GLU A 372 -0.06 21.58 3.72
CA GLU A 372 -0.20 22.89 3.08
C GLU A 372 1.14 23.48 2.63
N ASN A 373 2.21 23.27 3.42
CA ASN A 373 3.55 23.75 3.07
C ASN A 373 4.11 22.97 1.87
N TYR A 374 3.80 21.68 1.75
CA TYR A 374 4.09 20.89 0.55
C TYR A 374 3.44 21.51 -0.69
N LEU A 375 2.17 21.91 -0.59
CA LEU A 375 1.43 22.50 -1.71
C LEU A 375 1.97 23.87 -2.15
N TYR A 376 2.61 24.64 -1.26
CA TYR A 376 3.28 25.89 -1.65
C TYR A 376 4.42 25.67 -2.66
N SER A 377 4.99 24.47 -2.71
CA SER A 377 6.02 24.10 -3.67
C SER A 377 5.50 23.26 -4.82
N VAL A 378 4.46 22.43 -4.61
CA VAL A 378 3.84 21.64 -5.69
C VAL A 378 3.10 22.51 -6.68
N VAL A 379 2.21 23.40 -6.21
CA VAL A 379 1.36 24.20 -7.12
C VAL A 379 2.17 25.00 -8.14
N PRO A 380 3.20 25.78 -7.77
CA PRO A 380 4.02 26.49 -8.77
C PRO A 380 4.93 25.58 -9.58
N SER A 381 5.24 24.37 -9.10
CA SER A 381 6.03 23.38 -9.84
C SER A 381 5.21 22.65 -10.91
N GLU A 382 3.90 22.52 -10.69
CA GLU A 382 2.97 21.84 -11.60
C GLU A 382 2.28 22.79 -12.56
N MET A 383 1.88 23.98 -12.09
CA MET A 383 1.10 24.93 -12.87
C MET A 383 1.79 26.30 -12.94
N PRO A 384 1.93 26.89 -14.15
CA PRO A 384 2.48 28.24 -14.28
C PRO A 384 1.65 29.26 -13.50
N VAL A 385 2.33 30.05 -12.66
CA VAL A 385 1.69 31.11 -11.85
C VAL A 385 0.99 32.18 -12.70
N SER A 386 1.41 32.32 -13.96
CA SER A 386 0.79 33.22 -14.94
C SER A 386 -0.63 32.81 -15.38
N PHE A 387 -1.11 31.63 -14.98
CA PHE A 387 -2.48 31.19 -15.29
C PHE A 387 -3.54 31.93 -14.46
N GLY A 388 -3.13 32.59 -13.37
CA GLY A 388 -4.02 33.39 -12.52
C GLY A 388 -4.63 32.59 -11.36
N ALA A 389 -5.38 33.30 -10.51
CA ALA A 389 -5.82 32.77 -9.22
C ALA A 389 -6.72 31.52 -9.33
N VAL A 390 -7.70 31.52 -10.24
CA VAL A 390 -8.67 30.42 -10.34
C VAL A 390 -8.00 29.11 -10.79
N PRO A 391 -7.19 29.05 -11.87
CA PRO A 391 -6.47 27.81 -12.20
C PRO A 391 -5.56 27.33 -11.08
N LEU A 392 -4.86 28.24 -10.38
CA LEU A 392 -4.02 27.87 -9.24
C LEU A 392 -4.83 27.29 -8.07
N GLN A 393 -6.07 27.77 -7.84
CA GLN A 393 -6.99 27.18 -6.86
C GLN A 393 -7.44 25.78 -7.27
N VAL A 394 -7.76 25.58 -8.56
CA VAL A 394 -8.08 24.26 -9.12
C VAL A 394 -6.91 23.29 -8.92
N GLN A 395 -5.68 23.72 -9.24
CA GLN A 395 -4.47 22.92 -9.05
C GLN A 395 -4.23 22.63 -7.57
N ALA A 396 -4.44 23.58 -6.66
CA ALA A 396 -4.26 23.38 -5.23
C ALA A 396 -5.20 22.29 -4.69
N VAL A 397 -6.48 22.33 -5.04
CA VAL A 397 -7.46 21.31 -4.61
C VAL A 397 -7.15 19.94 -5.22
N ALA A 398 -6.85 19.88 -6.53
CA ALA A 398 -6.49 18.64 -7.19
C ALA A 398 -5.21 18.03 -6.60
N ALA A 399 -4.19 18.84 -6.32
CA ALA A 399 -2.94 18.41 -5.73
C ALA A 399 -3.12 17.94 -4.28
N ARG A 400 -3.89 18.67 -3.46
CA ARG A 400 -4.21 18.26 -2.08
C ARG A 400 -4.93 16.93 -2.03
N THR A 401 -5.91 16.76 -2.93
CA THR A 401 -6.68 15.51 -3.01
C THR A 401 -5.79 14.34 -3.41
N TYR A 402 -4.91 14.53 -4.40
CA TYR A 402 -3.92 13.51 -4.80
C TYR A 402 -3.00 13.13 -3.63
N ALA A 403 -2.45 14.14 -2.96
CA ALA A 403 -1.55 13.95 -1.83
C ALA A 403 -2.23 13.19 -0.68
N ALA A 404 -3.47 13.56 -0.32
CA ALA A 404 -4.26 12.85 0.67
C ALA A 404 -4.52 11.39 0.25
N ALA A 405 -4.93 11.15 -1.00
CA ALA A 405 -5.12 9.80 -1.52
C ALA A 405 -3.82 8.97 -1.51
N ALA A 406 -2.68 9.58 -1.83
CA ALA A 406 -1.38 8.91 -1.83
C ALA A 406 -0.97 8.45 -0.41
N ILE A 407 -1.27 9.24 0.62
CA ILE A 407 -1.04 8.89 2.02
C ILE A 407 -1.81 7.61 2.38
N TYR A 408 -3.11 7.53 2.05
CA TYR A 408 -3.93 6.35 2.32
C TYR A 408 -3.58 5.14 1.44
N ARG A 409 -3.03 5.33 0.23
CA ARG A 409 -2.60 4.23 -0.64
C ARG A 409 -1.28 3.58 -0.18
N GLY A 410 -0.38 4.35 0.46
CA GLY A 410 0.85 3.82 1.03
C GLY A 410 1.88 3.29 0.01
N GLY A 411 1.91 3.82 -1.22
CA GLY A 411 2.75 3.29 -2.32
C GLY A 411 4.26 3.28 -2.03
N PHE A 412 4.75 4.22 -1.22
CA PHE A 412 6.17 4.34 -0.85
C PHE A 412 6.46 3.93 0.61
N LYS A 413 5.55 3.18 1.25
CA LYS A 413 5.63 2.83 2.69
C LYS A 413 6.92 2.12 3.10
N GLN A 414 7.51 1.33 2.19
CA GLN A 414 8.79 0.64 2.42
C GLN A 414 10.01 1.56 2.46
N TYR A 415 9.88 2.80 1.95
CA TYR A 415 10.89 3.85 2.02
C TYR A 415 10.57 4.86 3.14
N GLY A 416 9.47 4.63 3.86
CA GLY A 416 8.94 5.54 4.85
C GLY A 416 8.44 6.86 4.29
N ALA A 417 7.88 6.83 3.08
CA ALA A 417 7.32 7.99 2.39
C ALA A 417 5.91 7.69 1.84
N HIS A 418 5.22 8.75 1.42
CA HIS A 418 3.90 8.69 0.79
C HIS A 418 3.96 8.88 -0.73
N VAL A 419 4.88 9.73 -1.18
CA VAL A 419 5.11 10.12 -2.58
C VAL A 419 6.60 10.35 -2.80
N ASP A 420 7.03 10.41 -4.06
CA ASP A 420 8.32 11.00 -4.45
C ASP A 420 8.13 12.44 -4.99
N ASP A 421 9.23 13.15 -5.24
CA ASP A 421 9.23 14.55 -5.69
C ASP A 421 9.21 14.74 -7.23
N SER A 422 8.99 13.66 -7.99
CA SER A 422 9.03 13.64 -9.46
C SER A 422 7.64 13.54 -10.11
N VAL A 423 7.61 13.46 -11.44
CA VAL A 423 6.41 13.20 -12.25
C VAL A 423 5.77 11.84 -11.98
N SER A 424 6.45 10.93 -11.26
CA SER A 424 5.87 9.66 -10.80
C SER A 424 4.80 9.88 -9.74
N SER A 425 4.86 11.03 -9.04
CA SER A 425 3.86 11.48 -8.08
C SER A 425 3.39 12.89 -8.43
N GLN A 426 3.97 13.91 -7.79
CA GLN A 426 3.77 15.31 -8.11
C GLN A 426 5.12 16.02 -8.04
N VAL A 427 5.38 16.88 -9.00
CA VAL A 427 6.61 17.66 -9.06
C VAL A 427 6.67 18.57 -7.84
N TYR A 428 7.67 18.35 -6.99
CA TYR A 428 7.85 19.09 -5.74
C TYR A 428 9.19 19.85 -5.75
N ASN A 429 9.13 21.15 -5.42
CA ASN A 429 10.30 22.04 -5.35
C ASN A 429 11.08 22.20 -6.67
N ASN A 430 10.42 22.05 -7.81
CA ASN A 430 11.04 22.33 -9.12
C ASN A 430 10.97 23.81 -9.53
N VAL A 431 10.08 24.56 -8.89
CA VAL A 431 9.95 26.02 -8.99
C VAL A 431 9.92 26.60 -7.57
N PRO A 432 10.62 27.71 -7.28
CA PRO A 432 10.54 28.37 -5.98
C PRO A 432 9.10 28.76 -5.62
N THR A 433 8.82 28.88 -4.32
CA THR A 433 7.50 29.31 -3.84
C THR A 433 7.11 30.67 -4.40
N ASN A 434 5.81 30.89 -4.61
CA ASN A 434 5.29 32.11 -5.19
C ASN A 434 4.03 32.57 -4.46
N GLN A 435 3.96 33.87 -4.13
CA GLN A 435 2.87 34.46 -3.36
C GLN A 435 1.47 34.18 -3.95
N ALA A 436 1.31 34.22 -5.28
CA ALA A 436 0.02 33.96 -5.92
C ALA A 436 -0.41 32.49 -5.74
N SER A 437 0.52 31.54 -5.93
CA SER A 437 0.25 30.12 -5.68
C SER A 437 -0.02 29.83 -4.21
N THR A 438 0.73 30.44 -3.29
CA THR A 438 0.52 30.34 -1.84
C THR A 438 -0.86 30.90 -1.45
N ALA A 439 -1.29 32.02 -2.03
CA ALA A 439 -2.61 32.57 -1.80
C ALA A 439 -3.72 31.62 -2.30
N ALA A 440 -3.53 30.96 -3.44
CA ALA A 440 -4.48 29.98 -3.96
C ALA A 440 -4.59 28.73 -3.08
N VAL A 441 -3.46 28.22 -2.57
CA VAL A 441 -3.41 27.11 -1.60
C VAL A 441 -4.17 27.50 -0.34
N ASN A 442 -3.90 28.68 0.22
CA ASN A 442 -4.57 29.18 1.43
C ASN A 442 -6.07 29.43 1.23
N HIS A 443 -6.48 29.96 0.08
CA HIS A 443 -7.89 30.18 -0.24
C HIS A 443 -8.69 28.88 -0.31
N THR A 444 -8.01 27.77 -0.64
CA THR A 444 -8.63 26.44 -0.79
C THR A 444 -8.21 25.48 0.33
N ARG A 445 -7.72 26.02 1.45
CA ARG A 445 -7.17 25.23 2.57
C ARG A 445 -8.16 24.16 3.00
N GLY A 446 -7.68 22.93 3.13
CA GLY A 446 -8.49 21.78 3.53
C GLY A 446 -9.46 21.26 2.46
N ILE A 447 -9.74 21.99 1.37
CA ILE A 447 -10.71 21.54 0.36
C ILE A 447 -10.09 20.41 -0.48
N ILE A 448 -10.81 19.29 -0.57
CA ILE A 448 -10.50 18.11 -1.39
C ILE A 448 -11.71 17.69 -2.25
N VAL A 449 -11.45 16.86 -3.26
CA VAL A 449 -12.47 16.23 -4.10
C VAL A 449 -12.80 14.85 -3.55
N LYS A 450 -14.08 14.53 -3.39
CA LYS A 450 -14.55 13.21 -2.95
C LYS A 450 -15.58 12.64 -3.91
N TYR A 451 -15.60 11.32 -4.04
CA TYR A 451 -16.63 10.59 -4.78
C TYR A 451 -17.25 9.54 -3.84
N GLN A 452 -18.56 9.62 -3.65
CA GLN A 452 -19.30 8.71 -2.76
C GLN A 452 -18.66 8.56 -1.36
N GLY A 453 -18.18 9.67 -0.80
CA GLY A 453 -17.56 9.71 0.54
C GLY A 453 -16.10 9.27 0.60
N ALA A 454 -15.50 8.74 -0.48
CA ALA A 454 -14.08 8.43 -0.58
C ALA A 454 -13.29 9.57 -1.22
N ILE A 455 -12.00 9.71 -0.88
CA ILE A 455 -11.09 10.67 -1.53
C ILE A 455 -10.97 10.30 -3.01
N ALA A 456 -11.29 11.26 -3.90
CA ALA A 456 -11.29 11.01 -5.34
C ALA A 456 -9.86 10.94 -5.91
N ASP A 457 -9.74 10.28 -7.05
CA ASP A 457 -8.51 10.28 -7.83
C ASP A 457 -8.48 11.52 -8.74
N THR A 458 -7.58 12.46 -8.45
CA THR A 458 -7.51 13.77 -9.11
C THR A 458 -6.26 13.93 -9.96
N ARG A 459 -5.84 12.87 -10.67
CA ARG A 459 -4.76 12.97 -11.65
C ARG A 459 -5.04 14.09 -12.66
N PHE A 460 -3.99 14.79 -13.04
CA PHE A 460 -4.03 15.95 -13.92
C PHE A 460 -2.86 15.91 -14.89
N PHE A 461 -2.98 16.63 -16.00
CA PHE A 461 -1.98 16.68 -17.06
C PHE A 461 -1.94 18.06 -17.73
N SER A 462 -0.91 18.32 -18.52
CA SER A 462 -0.66 19.66 -19.06
C SER A 462 -1.77 20.15 -19.99
N THR A 463 -1.96 19.49 -21.14
CA THR A 463 -2.80 20.02 -22.23
C THR A 463 -3.59 18.90 -22.87
N SER A 464 -4.89 19.09 -23.07
CA SER A 464 -5.73 18.17 -23.84
C SER A 464 -5.65 18.46 -25.35
N ALA A 465 -5.93 17.46 -26.18
CA ALA A 465 -6.09 17.69 -27.62
C ALA A 465 -7.44 18.33 -27.98
N GLY A 466 -8.24 18.76 -27.00
CA GLY A 466 -9.65 19.12 -27.15
C GLY A 466 -10.62 18.07 -26.60
N VAL A 467 -10.10 17.03 -25.94
CA VAL A 467 -10.85 15.93 -25.32
C VAL A 467 -9.97 15.23 -24.27
N THR A 468 -10.57 14.70 -23.20
CA THR A 468 -9.89 13.84 -22.20
C THR A 468 -10.09 12.36 -22.53
N ALA A 469 -9.33 11.46 -21.90
CA ALA A 469 -9.50 10.01 -21.98
C ALA A 469 -10.22 9.43 -20.74
N ASN A 470 -10.79 8.24 -20.87
CA ASN A 470 -11.20 7.46 -19.71
C ASN A 470 -9.97 6.93 -18.96
N PHE A 471 -10.12 6.65 -17.67
CA PHE A 471 -9.06 6.03 -16.86
C PHE A 471 -8.60 4.68 -17.44
N GLU A 472 -9.55 3.79 -17.75
CA GLU A 472 -9.27 2.45 -18.26
C GLU A 472 -8.64 2.46 -19.66
N ASP A 473 -8.78 3.56 -20.41
CA ASP A 473 -8.17 3.72 -21.73
C ASP A 473 -6.65 3.95 -21.66
N VAL A 474 -6.14 4.27 -20.46
CA VAL A 474 -4.75 4.71 -20.22
C VAL A 474 -4.02 3.76 -19.27
N TRP A 475 -4.66 3.36 -18.17
CA TRP A 475 -4.04 2.50 -17.16
C TRP A 475 -4.60 1.09 -17.16
N HIS A 476 -3.75 0.17 -16.75
CA HIS A 476 -4.07 -1.22 -16.47
C HIS A 476 -4.58 -1.41 -15.05
N ASP A 477 -5.17 -2.57 -14.79
CA ASP A 477 -5.42 -3.05 -13.45
C ASP A 477 -4.10 -3.47 -12.79
N GLU A 478 -3.73 -2.83 -11.68
CA GLU A 478 -2.52 -3.17 -10.92
C GLU A 478 -2.61 -4.57 -10.29
N ALA A 479 -3.82 -5.07 -9.98
CA ALA A 479 -3.99 -6.37 -9.33
C ALA A 479 -3.83 -7.54 -10.31
N SER A 480 -4.51 -7.49 -11.45
CA SER A 480 -4.43 -8.56 -12.47
C SER A 480 -3.34 -8.33 -13.53
N GLY A 481 -2.79 -7.13 -13.63
CA GLY A 481 -1.89 -6.73 -14.71
C GLY A 481 -2.59 -6.46 -16.05
N SER A 482 -3.92 -6.62 -16.12
CA SER A 482 -4.70 -6.58 -17.36
C SER A 482 -4.92 -5.16 -17.89
N PHE A 483 -4.85 -4.98 -19.21
CA PHE A 483 -5.19 -3.73 -19.88
C PHE A 483 -6.33 -3.98 -20.89
N PRO A 484 -7.42 -3.19 -20.87
CA PRO A 484 -7.67 -2.00 -20.05
C PRO A 484 -7.92 -2.32 -18.55
N GLY A 485 -7.69 -1.33 -17.69
CA GLY A 485 -7.95 -1.44 -16.25
C GLY A 485 -9.44 -1.29 -15.87
N PRO A 486 -9.78 -1.28 -14.57
CA PRO A 486 -11.14 -1.05 -14.13
C PRO A 486 -11.58 0.40 -14.38
N ALA A 487 -12.82 0.59 -14.79
CA ALA A 487 -13.37 1.92 -15.02
C ALA A 487 -13.48 2.73 -13.72
N VAL A 488 -13.16 4.03 -13.80
CA VAL A 488 -13.34 4.99 -12.70
C VAL A 488 -14.45 5.97 -13.07
N PRO A 489 -15.60 5.99 -12.35
CA PRO A 489 -16.82 6.67 -12.80
C PRO A 489 -16.68 8.17 -13.09
N TYR A 490 -15.76 8.86 -12.40
CA TYR A 490 -15.53 10.30 -12.51
C TYR A 490 -14.26 10.65 -13.31
N LEU A 491 -13.53 9.66 -13.85
CA LEU A 491 -12.38 9.89 -14.75
C LEU A 491 -12.75 9.40 -16.15
N ARG A 492 -13.59 10.18 -16.82
CA ARG A 492 -14.17 9.85 -18.12
C ARG A 492 -13.66 10.79 -19.21
N SER A 493 -13.82 10.34 -20.45
CA SER A 493 -13.63 11.18 -21.62
C SER A 493 -14.70 12.28 -21.66
N VAL A 494 -14.24 13.53 -21.68
CA VAL A 494 -15.04 14.75 -21.68
C VAL A 494 -14.51 15.65 -22.79
N SER A 495 -15.41 16.16 -23.63
CA SER A 495 -15.06 17.14 -24.65
C SER A 495 -14.52 18.42 -23.99
N GLN A 496 -13.41 18.93 -24.52
CA GLN A 496 -12.87 20.24 -24.16
C GLN A 496 -13.13 21.28 -25.26
N LEU A 497 -14.03 20.96 -26.20
CA LEU A 497 -14.50 21.93 -27.18
C LEU A 497 -15.46 22.93 -26.51
N SER A 498 -15.26 24.21 -26.77
CA SER A 498 -16.21 25.26 -26.34
C SER A 498 -17.38 25.42 -27.31
N SER A 499 -17.24 24.90 -28.53
CA SER A 499 -18.32 24.84 -29.52
C SER A 499 -18.09 23.70 -30.53
N GLY A 500 -19.17 23.17 -31.10
CA GLY A 500 -19.13 22.06 -32.04
C GLY A 500 -19.26 20.69 -31.36
N GLN A 501 -19.18 19.63 -32.17
CA GLN A 501 -19.27 18.24 -31.72
C GLN A 501 -18.00 17.49 -32.10
N LEU A 502 -17.53 16.63 -31.21
CA LEU A 502 -16.44 15.71 -31.51
C LEU A 502 -16.90 14.69 -32.56
N PRO A 503 -16.07 14.36 -33.57
CA PRO A 503 -16.32 13.20 -34.40
C PRO A 503 -16.15 11.91 -33.59
N GLU A 504 -16.44 10.75 -34.17
CA GLU A 504 -16.25 9.45 -33.51
C GLU A 504 -14.76 9.13 -33.36
N LEU A 505 -14.16 9.56 -32.25
CA LEU A 505 -12.71 9.48 -32.04
C LEU A 505 -12.17 8.06 -31.84
N ALA A 506 -13.02 7.12 -31.46
CA ALA A 506 -12.65 5.70 -31.35
C ALA A 506 -12.39 5.08 -32.74
N ALA A 507 -12.93 5.66 -33.82
CA ALA A 507 -12.70 5.23 -35.19
C ALA A 507 -11.55 6.01 -35.84
N GLU A 508 -10.70 5.34 -36.64
CA GLU A 508 -9.57 5.99 -37.33
C GLU A 508 -10.00 7.19 -38.19
N ALA A 509 -11.15 7.11 -38.86
CA ALA A 509 -11.66 8.19 -39.70
C ALA A 509 -11.99 9.45 -38.88
N GLY A 510 -12.68 9.28 -37.73
CA GLY A 510 -13.01 10.39 -36.84
C GLY A 510 -11.78 10.97 -36.14
N ALA A 511 -10.87 10.11 -35.68
CA ALA A 511 -9.57 10.55 -35.12
C ALA A 511 -8.76 11.35 -36.15
N ARG A 512 -8.68 10.87 -37.40
CA ARG A 512 -7.99 11.58 -38.48
C ARG A 512 -8.62 12.93 -38.77
N GLN A 513 -9.94 13.01 -38.89
CA GLN A 513 -10.64 14.29 -39.03
C GLN A 513 -10.29 15.24 -37.88
N PHE A 514 -10.30 14.75 -36.65
CA PHE A 514 -10.07 15.57 -35.46
C PHE A 514 -8.64 16.11 -35.35
N PHE A 515 -7.64 15.25 -35.52
CA PHE A 515 -6.23 15.60 -35.30
C PHE A 515 -5.60 16.37 -36.48
N THR A 516 -6.14 16.26 -37.69
CA THR A 516 -5.67 17.02 -38.87
C THR A 516 -6.39 18.35 -39.06
N THR A 517 -7.47 18.60 -38.31
CA THR A 517 -8.20 19.88 -38.32
C THR A 517 -7.59 20.85 -37.30
N ASN A 518 -7.21 22.06 -37.75
CA ASN A 518 -6.44 23.03 -36.95
C ASN A 518 -7.29 24.16 -36.30
N ASN A 519 -8.60 24.23 -36.55
CA ASN A 519 -9.46 25.36 -36.15
C ASN A 519 -10.53 25.02 -35.10
N TRP A 520 -10.30 23.98 -34.30
CA TRP A 520 -11.17 23.65 -33.18
C TRP A 520 -11.17 24.76 -32.13
N ARG A 521 -12.36 25.20 -31.71
CA ARG A 521 -12.52 26.07 -30.55
C ARG A 521 -12.57 25.22 -29.29
N ALA A 522 -11.56 25.33 -28.45
CA ALA A 522 -11.37 24.48 -27.28
C ALA A 522 -10.78 25.27 -26.10
N PHE A 523 -11.06 24.85 -24.88
CA PHE A 523 -10.51 25.51 -23.69
C PHE A 523 -8.97 25.43 -23.64
N ASP A 524 -8.40 24.36 -24.21
CA ASP A 524 -6.96 24.14 -24.32
C ASP A 524 -6.27 24.87 -25.47
N GLN A 525 -7.01 25.51 -26.39
CA GLN A 525 -6.50 25.96 -27.70
C GLN A 525 -5.30 26.90 -27.64
N ASN A 526 -5.15 27.65 -26.53
CA ASN A 526 -4.06 28.60 -26.33
C ASN A 526 -2.75 27.95 -25.84
N SER A 527 -2.76 26.64 -25.58
CA SER A 527 -1.55 25.90 -25.27
C SER A 527 -0.70 25.69 -26.52
N PRO A 528 0.63 25.90 -26.46
CA PRO A 528 1.54 25.48 -27.53
C PRO A 528 1.37 24.00 -27.89
N TRP A 529 1.02 23.16 -26.91
CA TRP A 529 0.86 21.72 -27.08
C TRP A 529 -0.53 21.30 -27.58
N PHE A 530 -1.46 22.22 -27.82
CA PHE A 530 -2.81 21.87 -28.27
C PHE A 530 -2.78 21.03 -29.56
N ARG A 531 -1.85 21.37 -30.46
CA ARG A 531 -1.48 20.57 -31.63
C ARG A 531 0.04 20.47 -31.73
N TRP A 532 0.51 19.40 -32.32
CA TRP A 532 1.92 19.22 -32.66
C TRP A 532 2.07 18.30 -33.86
N GLN A 533 3.20 18.43 -34.54
CA GLN A 533 3.59 17.55 -35.63
C GLN A 533 5.09 17.25 -35.57
N VAL A 534 5.47 16.07 -36.05
CA VAL A 534 6.86 15.66 -36.21
C VAL A 534 6.97 14.70 -37.38
N GLU A 535 8.02 14.83 -38.17
CA GLU A 535 8.36 13.89 -39.23
C GLU A 535 9.66 13.17 -38.87
N MET A 536 9.66 11.85 -39.03
CA MET A 536 10.85 11.01 -38.87
C MET A 536 11.01 10.17 -40.14
N THR A 537 12.24 10.05 -40.63
CA THR A 537 12.55 9.08 -41.68
C THR A 537 12.34 7.66 -41.15
N ALA A 538 12.12 6.70 -42.05
CA ALA A 538 11.97 5.30 -41.69
C ALA A 538 13.22 4.78 -40.95
N ALA A 539 14.42 5.24 -41.33
CA ALA A 539 15.68 4.88 -40.68
C ALA A 539 15.77 5.41 -39.25
N GLU A 540 15.43 6.69 -39.03
CA GLU A 540 15.41 7.29 -37.69
C GLU A 540 14.43 6.56 -36.77
N LEU A 541 13.19 6.33 -37.23
CA LEU A 541 12.20 5.65 -36.40
C LEU A 541 12.57 4.17 -36.16
N THR A 542 13.15 3.48 -37.13
CA THR A 542 13.66 2.11 -36.94
C THR A 542 14.72 2.07 -35.84
N ALA A 543 15.66 3.02 -35.84
CA ALA A 543 16.71 3.08 -34.82
C ALA A 543 16.17 3.37 -33.42
N VAL A 544 15.21 4.30 -33.29
CA VAL A 544 14.50 4.54 -32.02
C VAL A 544 13.80 3.26 -31.54
N LEU A 545 13.05 2.59 -32.41
CA LEU A 545 12.32 1.38 -32.03
C LEU A 545 13.24 0.23 -31.63
N ASN A 546 14.33 0.01 -32.36
CA ASN A 546 15.32 -1.01 -32.03
C ASN A 546 15.96 -0.78 -30.65
N GLN A 547 16.17 0.48 -30.26
CA GLN A 547 16.71 0.82 -28.94
C GLN A 547 15.65 0.67 -27.83
N TYR A 548 14.45 1.20 -28.03
CA TYR A 548 13.49 1.39 -26.94
C TYR A 548 12.44 0.28 -26.79
N LEU A 549 12.23 -0.59 -27.79
CA LEU A 549 11.38 -1.77 -27.63
C LEU A 549 11.94 -2.75 -26.59
N PRO A 550 13.24 -3.15 -26.63
CA PRO A 550 13.81 -4.01 -25.61
C PRO A 550 13.81 -3.37 -24.22
N GLU A 551 14.16 -2.09 -24.11
CA GLU A 551 14.15 -1.35 -22.84
C GLU A 551 12.74 -1.33 -22.22
N ARG A 552 11.72 -1.05 -23.03
CA ARG A 552 10.33 -1.01 -22.56
C ARG A 552 9.83 -2.40 -22.16
N TYR A 553 10.20 -3.45 -22.89
CA TYR A 553 9.89 -4.83 -22.55
C TYR A 553 10.53 -5.23 -21.21
N GLN A 554 11.81 -4.91 -20.98
CA GLN A 554 12.49 -5.21 -19.72
C GLN A 554 11.78 -4.56 -18.52
N ALA A 555 11.29 -3.34 -18.70
CA ALA A 555 10.63 -2.61 -17.63
C ALA A 555 9.17 -3.05 -17.41
N GLN A 556 8.40 -3.37 -18.46
CA GLN A 556 7.03 -3.91 -18.36
C GLN A 556 6.72 -4.91 -19.51
N PRO A 557 7.07 -6.19 -19.36
CA PRO A 557 7.02 -7.17 -20.46
C PRO A 557 5.59 -7.43 -20.96
N GLN A 558 4.59 -7.33 -20.09
CA GLN A 558 3.18 -7.58 -20.41
C GLN A 558 2.55 -6.57 -21.38
N PHE A 559 3.21 -5.43 -21.66
CA PHE A 559 2.69 -4.39 -22.58
C PHE A 559 3.46 -4.29 -23.89
N VAL A 560 4.46 -5.14 -24.11
CA VAL A 560 5.21 -5.26 -25.36
C VAL A 560 5.11 -6.71 -25.84
N LEU A 561 4.16 -6.97 -26.73
CA LEU A 561 3.85 -8.32 -27.20
C LEU A 561 4.48 -8.59 -28.55
N THR A 562 5.04 -9.78 -28.74
CA THR A 562 5.60 -10.26 -30.01
C THR A 562 4.58 -11.17 -30.71
N LYS A 563 4.42 -10.99 -32.02
CA LYS A 563 3.58 -11.86 -32.85
C LYS A 563 4.24 -13.23 -33.04
N GLU A 564 3.52 -14.28 -32.66
CA GLU A 564 3.90 -15.69 -32.84
C GLU A 564 2.72 -16.43 -33.50
N GLY A 565 2.88 -16.80 -34.77
CA GLY A 565 1.78 -17.30 -35.59
C GLY A 565 0.62 -16.29 -35.66
N ASN A 566 -0.53 -16.68 -35.12
CA ASN A 566 -1.74 -15.85 -35.07
C ASN A 566 -1.96 -15.14 -33.72
N ALA A 567 -1.08 -15.35 -32.73
CA ALA A 567 -1.22 -14.78 -31.39
C ALA A 567 -0.17 -13.71 -31.12
N PHE A 568 -0.44 -12.88 -30.12
CA PHE A 568 0.52 -11.94 -29.54
C PHE A 568 0.85 -12.40 -28.12
N VAL A 569 2.14 -12.62 -27.85
CA VAL A 569 2.63 -13.16 -26.58
C VAL A 569 3.74 -12.29 -26.00
N SER A 570 3.85 -12.25 -24.67
CA SER A 570 4.97 -11.60 -24.00
C SER A 570 6.22 -12.47 -24.12
N LYS A 571 7.20 -12.02 -24.90
CA LYS A 571 8.47 -12.72 -25.16
C LYS A 571 9.60 -11.71 -25.23
N ALA A 572 10.79 -12.12 -24.79
CA ALA A 572 12.00 -11.31 -24.85
C ALA A 572 12.21 -10.70 -26.24
N VAL A 573 12.35 -9.38 -26.27
CA VAL A 573 12.59 -8.62 -27.49
C VAL A 573 14.10 -8.61 -27.78
N PRO A 574 14.56 -9.06 -28.96
CA PRO A 574 15.98 -9.10 -29.30
C PRO A 574 16.54 -7.69 -29.55
N ALA A 575 17.86 -7.54 -29.63
CA ALA A 575 18.53 -6.24 -29.79
C ALA A 575 18.28 -5.56 -31.16
N ASP A 576 18.01 -6.32 -32.22
CA ASP A 576 17.55 -5.81 -33.52
C ASP A 576 16.18 -6.42 -33.85
N PRO A 577 15.11 -5.94 -33.21
CA PRO A 577 13.79 -6.55 -33.27
C PRO A 577 13.10 -6.40 -34.63
N LEU A 578 13.38 -5.34 -35.37
CA LEU A 578 12.63 -5.02 -36.58
C LEU A 578 13.34 -5.43 -37.87
N GLY A 579 14.67 -5.38 -37.95
CA GLY A 579 15.32 -5.23 -39.24
C GLY A 579 14.92 -3.88 -39.84
N LYS A 580 14.19 -3.85 -40.96
CA LYS A 580 13.54 -2.62 -41.42
C LYS A 580 12.11 -2.49 -40.91
N LEU A 581 11.71 -1.27 -40.56
CA LEU A 581 10.31 -0.92 -40.34
C LEU A 581 9.53 -0.97 -41.67
N LEU A 582 8.47 -1.76 -41.70
CA LEU A 582 7.61 -1.95 -42.87
C LEU A 582 6.28 -1.21 -42.75
N ASP A 583 5.68 -1.20 -41.56
CA ASP A 583 4.34 -0.65 -41.35
C ASP A 583 4.07 -0.28 -39.89
N LEU A 584 3.09 0.60 -39.68
CA LEU A 584 2.55 1.00 -38.38
C LEU A 584 1.02 1.00 -38.45
N ARG A 585 0.34 0.39 -37.48
CA ARG A 585 -1.12 0.24 -37.51
C ARG A 585 -1.74 0.52 -36.15
N VAL A 586 -2.74 1.37 -36.11
CA VAL A 586 -3.58 1.52 -34.92
C VAL A 586 -4.57 0.36 -34.88
N ILE A 587 -4.55 -0.41 -33.79
CA ILE A 587 -5.42 -1.56 -33.60
C ILE A 587 -6.64 -1.18 -32.77
N ARG A 588 -6.46 -0.31 -31.77
CA ARG A 588 -7.54 0.15 -30.90
C ARG A 588 -7.30 1.56 -30.38
N ARG A 589 -8.36 2.36 -30.32
CA ARG A 589 -8.42 3.66 -29.65
C ARG A 589 -9.37 3.62 -28.47
N GLY A 590 -9.11 4.50 -27.51
CA GLY A 590 -10.02 4.83 -26.42
C GLY A 590 -11.09 5.81 -26.87
N ALA A 591 -12.05 6.11 -25.98
CA ALA A 591 -13.16 7.01 -26.29
C ALA A 591 -12.70 8.43 -26.62
N GLY A 592 -11.58 8.87 -26.03
CA GLY A 592 -10.95 10.17 -26.31
C GLY A 592 -10.07 10.19 -27.57
N GLY A 593 -9.98 9.07 -28.31
CA GLY A 593 -9.14 8.95 -29.50
C GLY A 593 -7.66 8.70 -29.23
N ASN A 594 -7.25 8.54 -27.96
CA ASN A 594 -5.92 8.08 -27.60
C ASN A 594 -5.71 6.65 -28.12
N ILE A 595 -4.53 6.37 -28.67
CA ILE A 595 -4.17 5.03 -29.12
C ILE A 595 -3.94 4.14 -27.89
N MET A 596 -4.70 3.04 -27.81
CA MET A 596 -4.59 2.03 -26.76
C MET A 596 -3.70 0.86 -27.20
N GLU A 597 -3.77 0.52 -28.49
CA GLU A 597 -3.02 -0.58 -29.08
C GLU A 597 -2.44 -0.16 -30.43
N LEU A 598 -1.12 -0.29 -30.57
CA LEU A 598 -0.38 0.00 -31.78
C LEU A 598 0.41 -1.23 -32.22
N GLU A 599 0.31 -1.59 -33.49
CA GLU A 599 1.18 -2.57 -34.12
C GLU A 599 2.32 -1.92 -34.87
N ILE A 600 3.52 -2.45 -34.67
CA ILE A 600 4.75 -2.13 -35.39
C ILE A 600 5.13 -3.36 -36.19
N VAL A 601 5.21 -3.23 -37.50
CA VAL A 601 5.54 -4.33 -38.41
C VAL A 601 6.95 -4.11 -38.95
N GLY A 602 7.88 -5.00 -38.62
CA GLY A 602 9.22 -5.04 -39.21
C GLY A 602 9.44 -6.29 -40.05
N GLU A 603 10.56 -6.34 -40.76
CA GLU A 603 11.01 -7.51 -41.54
C GLU A 603 11.24 -8.74 -40.64
N LYS A 604 11.75 -8.54 -39.42
CA LYS A 604 12.11 -9.63 -38.50
C LYS A 604 11.04 -9.98 -37.48
N GLY A 605 10.07 -9.10 -37.26
CA GLY A 605 9.09 -9.26 -36.21
C GLY A 605 7.95 -8.25 -36.29
N THR A 606 6.80 -8.64 -35.74
CA THR A 606 5.67 -7.73 -35.51
C THR A 606 5.43 -7.63 -34.02
N PHE A 607 5.28 -6.40 -33.53
CA PHE A 607 5.10 -6.12 -32.11
C PHE A 607 3.79 -5.38 -31.89
N ARG A 608 3.05 -5.74 -30.84
CA ARG A 608 1.86 -5.00 -30.38
C ARG A 608 2.18 -4.34 -29.05
N LEU A 609 2.06 -3.02 -29.05
CA LEU A 609 2.25 -2.17 -27.89
C LEU A 609 0.89 -1.84 -27.29
N LEU A 610 0.77 -2.04 -25.98
CA LEU A 610 -0.40 -1.69 -25.21
C LEU A 610 -0.12 -0.42 -24.40
N LYS A 611 -1.16 0.35 -24.09
CA LYS A 611 -1.21 1.59 -23.28
C LYS A 611 -0.38 2.77 -23.81
N GLU A 612 -0.84 3.98 -23.48
CA GLU A 612 -0.31 5.23 -24.03
C GLU A 612 1.17 5.45 -23.73
N TYR A 613 1.62 5.14 -22.51
CA TYR A 613 3.01 5.37 -22.11
C TYR A 613 3.98 4.53 -22.93
N THR A 614 3.71 3.22 -23.11
CA THR A 614 4.53 2.32 -23.93
C THR A 614 4.65 2.83 -25.36
N ILE A 615 3.53 3.25 -25.94
CA ILE A 615 3.47 3.77 -27.31
C ILE A 615 4.30 5.05 -27.44
N ARG A 616 4.09 6.03 -26.55
CA ARG A 616 4.83 7.30 -26.60
C ARG A 616 6.32 7.14 -26.31
N PHE A 617 6.65 6.23 -25.39
CA PHE A 617 8.02 5.91 -24.99
C PHE A 617 8.81 5.30 -26.15
N THR A 618 8.19 4.42 -26.94
CA THR A 618 8.85 3.71 -28.04
C THR A 618 8.86 4.52 -29.34
N LEU A 619 7.94 5.46 -29.52
CA LEU A 619 7.88 6.38 -30.67
C LEU A 619 8.49 7.76 -30.39
N ARG A 620 9.40 7.86 -29.41
CA ARG A 620 9.96 9.15 -29.01
C ARG A 620 10.72 9.83 -30.16
N PRO A 621 10.51 11.14 -30.39
CA PRO A 621 11.17 11.86 -31.47
C PRO A 621 12.58 12.32 -31.03
N ILE A 622 13.50 11.38 -30.85
CA ILE A 622 14.89 11.67 -30.49
C ILE A 622 15.87 11.17 -31.56
N LYS A 623 16.95 11.91 -31.76
CA LYS A 623 18.06 11.49 -32.60
C LYS A 623 18.84 10.34 -31.97
N THR A 624 18.71 9.15 -32.54
CA THR A 624 19.55 7.96 -32.25
C THR A 624 20.54 7.66 -33.38
N VAL A 625 20.25 8.15 -34.59
CA VAL A 625 21.07 8.01 -35.81
C VAL A 625 20.98 9.29 -36.65
N GLY A 626 21.94 9.48 -37.56
CA GLY A 626 22.02 10.66 -38.43
C GLY A 626 22.59 11.90 -37.74
N ASP A 627 22.83 12.96 -38.54
CA ASP A 627 23.51 14.18 -38.06
C ASP A 627 22.54 15.27 -37.56
N LYS A 628 21.27 15.19 -37.96
CA LYS A 628 20.25 16.22 -37.69
C LYS A 628 19.36 15.83 -36.52
N ASP A 629 19.03 16.81 -35.69
CA ASP A 629 18.05 16.63 -34.62
C ASP A 629 16.65 16.41 -35.17
N ILE A 630 15.85 15.60 -34.46
CA ILE A 630 14.44 15.40 -34.79
C ILE A 630 13.65 16.58 -34.23
N ILE A 631 12.97 17.31 -35.10
CA ILE A 631 12.30 18.57 -34.75
C ILE A 631 10.79 18.36 -34.65
N LEU A 632 10.25 18.58 -33.45
CA LEU A 632 8.83 18.66 -33.20
C LEU A 632 8.36 20.11 -33.31
N THR A 633 7.30 20.34 -34.09
CA THR A 633 6.68 21.67 -34.26
C THR A 633 5.36 21.72 -33.48
N ARG A 634 5.19 22.77 -32.68
CA ARG A 634 4.00 23.03 -31.84
C ARG A 634 2.99 23.93 -32.54
N HIS A 635 1.79 24.01 -31.98
CA HIS A 635 0.67 24.78 -32.56
C HIS A 635 0.97 26.27 -32.72
N ASP A 636 1.78 26.84 -31.83
CA ASP A 636 2.21 28.24 -31.85
C ASP A 636 3.40 28.50 -32.80
N GLY A 637 3.82 27.50 -33.58
CA GLY A 637 4.95 27.56 -34.51
C GLY A 637 6.31 27.36 -33.87
N SER A 638 6.39 27.28 -32.55
CA SER A 638 7.66 27.03 -31.86
C SER A 638 8.09 25.57 -31.98
N THR A 639 9.39 25.32 -31.87
CA THR A 639 9.98 23.98 -32.08
C THR A 639 10.69 23.44 -30.85
N VAL A 640 10.67 22.12 -30.70
CA VAL A 640 11.43 21.38 -29.68
C VAL A 640 12.24 20.29 -30.37
N ALA A 641 13.56 20.28 -30.16
CA ALA A 641 14.45 19.27 -30.69
C ALA A 641 14.55 18.07 -29.74
N ASN A 642 14.63 16.85 -30.29
CA ASN A 642 14.91 15.60 -29.57
C ASN A 642 14.06 15.42 -28.30
N TYR A 643 12.74 15.59 -28.41
CA TYR A 643 11.86 15.55 -27.26
C TYR A 643 11.82 14.14 -26.67
N ALA A 644 12.06 14.01 -25.35
CA ALA A 644 12.40 12.75 -24.68
C ALA A 644 11.32 11.65 -24.77
N ILE A 645 10.09 12.02 -25.09
CA ILE A 645 8.94 11.14 -25.26
C ILE A 645 7.96 11.78 -26.24
N LEU A 646 7.17 11.00 -26.99
CA LEU A 646 6.10 11.59 -27.80
C LEU A 646 5.12 12.36 -26.88
N PRO A 647 4.63 13.57 -27.23
CA PRO A 647 3.91 14.40 -26.25
C PRO A 647 2.63 13.76 -25.70
N SER A 648 1.92 12.98 -26.51
CA SER A 648 0.70 12.28 -26.11
C SER A 648 0.46 11.06 -27.01
N ALA A 649 -0.50 10.20 -26.65
CA ALA A 649 -1.01 9.14 -27.53
C ALA A 649 -2.21 9.57 -28.39
N PHE A 650 -2.51 10.88 -28.43
CA PHE A 650 -3.61 11.47 -29.16
C PHE A 650 -3.10 11.98 -30.52
N PHE A 651 -2.87 11.06 -31.44
CA PHE A 651 -2.32 11.37 -32.76
C PHE A 651 -2.82 10.43 -33.86
N VAL A 652 -2.60 10.87 -35.09
CA VAL A 652 -2.60 10.08 -36.32
C VAL A 652 -1.24 10.20 -37.01
N PHE A 653 -1.01 9.36 -38.01
CA PHE A 653 0.20 9.42 -38.81
C PHE A 653 -0.06 9.08 -40.28
N ASP A 654 0.82 9.59 -41.13
CA ASP A 654 0.86 9.30 -42.56
C ASP A 654 2.18 8.59 -42.90
N LEU A 655 2.06 7.40 -43.49
CA LEU A 655 3.20 6.62 -43.98
C LEU A 655 3.52 7.06 -45.40
N ARG A 656 4.69 7.68 -45.60
CA ARG A 656 5.16 8.09 -46.92
C ARG A 656 6.01 6.98 -47.52
N ARG A 657 5.74 6.64 -48.78
CA ARG A 657 6.42 5.57 -49.50
C ARG A 657 6.98 6.07 -50.82
N ASP A 658 8.09 5.48 -51.25
CA ASP A 658 8.64 5.71 -52.60
C ASP A 658 7.83 4.96 -53.68
N SER A 659 8.24 5.10 -54.94
CA SER A 659 7.62 4.39 -56.07
C SER A 659 7.75 2.87 -56.00
N GLY A 660 8.70 2.36 -55.21
CA GLY A 660 8.88 0.94 -54.91
C GLY A 660 8.08 0.45 -53.71
N ASN A 661 7.18 1.28 -53.16
CA ASN A 661 6.39 1.00 -51.96
C ASN A 661 7.22 0.83 -50.67
N ASN A 662 8.48 1.27 -50.67
CA ASN A 662 9.31 1.27 -49.46
C ASN A 662 8.95 2.46 -48.58
N LEU A 663 8.87 2.23 -47.26
CA LEU A 663 8.61 3.30 -46.30
C LEU A 663 9.82 4.25 -46.25
N THR A 664 9.58 5.54 -46.50
CA THR A 664 10.62 6.58 -46.53
C THR A 664 10.56 7.47 -45.29
N SER A 665 9.37 7.92 -44.90
CA SER A 665 9.16 8.70 -43.68
C SER A 665 7.76 8.51 -43.11
N ILE A 666 7.60 8.89 -41.86
CA ILE A 666 6.35 8.89 -41.12
C ILE A 666 6.12 10.30 -40.60
N HIS A 667 4.97 10.89 -40.94
CA HIS A 667 4.55 12.19 -40.45
C HIS A 667 3.47 12.00 -39.38
N PHE A 668 3.79 12.35 -38.15
CA PHE A 668 2.87 12.30 -37.02
C PHE A 668 2.18 13.66 -36.83
N GLN A 669 0.88 13.62 -36.59
CA GLN A 669 0.05 14.79 -36.29
C GLN A 669 -0.84 14.47 -35.10
N GLY A 670 -0.73 15.26 -34.04
CA GLY A 670 -1.44 15.00 -32.80
C GLY A 670 -1.71 16.25 -32.00
N GLY A 671 -2.18 16.07 -30.78
CA GLY A 671 -2.44 17.15 -29.86
C GLY A 671 -2.32 16.74 -28.40
N GLY A 672 -2.28 17.75 -27.54
CA GLY A 672 -2.12 17.58 -26.11
C GLY A 672 -0.70 17.18 -25.68
N ASN A 673 -0.48 17.24 -24.37
CA ASN A 673 0.75 16.83 -23.71
C ASN A 673 0.42 16.18 -22.36
N GLY A 674 0.85 14.94 -22.17
CA GLY A 674 0.53 14.11 -21.01
C GLY A 674 -0.47 12.98 -21.31
N HIS A 675 -0.91 12.30 -20.24
CA HIS A 675 -1.72 11.08 -20.34
C HIS A 675 -3.19 11.33 -20.73
N GLY A 676 -3.71 12.54 -20.53
CA GLY A 676 -5.04 12.94 -21.03
C GLY A 676 -6.24 12.65 -20.13
N VAL A 677 -6.06 12.15 -18.91
CA VAL A 677 -7.17 11.75 -18.02
C VAL A 677 -7.33 12.76 -16.88
N GLY A 678 -8.58 13.06 -16.52
CA GLY A 678 -8.89 13.99 -15.43
C GLY A 678 -8.66 15.44 -15.84
N LEU A 679 -8.07 16.24 -14.94
CA LEU A 679 -7.94 17.68 -15.10
C LEU A 679 -6.86 18.06 -16.12
N SER A 680 -7.24 18.84 -17.14
CA SER A 680 -6.27 19.53 -17.99
C SER A 680 -5.92 20.91 -17.44
N GLN A 681 -4.62 21.19 -17.24
CA GLN A 681 -4.15 22.47 -16.71
C GLN A 681 -4.47 23.62 -17.66
N TRP A 682 -4.17 23.49 -18.95
CA TRP A 682 -4.51 24.51 -19.95
C TRP A 682 -6.00 24.64 -20.16
N GLY A 683 -6.75 23.53 -20.20
CA GLY A 683 -8.21 23.58 -20.23
C GLY A 683 -8.81 24.28 -19.02
N SER A 684 -8.26 24.12 -17.80
CA SER A 684 -8.71 24.87 -16.62
C SER A 684 -8.48 26.38 -16.76
N ARG A 685 -7.38 26.79 -17.41
CA ARG A 685 -7.12 28.20 -17.73
C ARG A 685 -8.15 28.74 -18.70
N GLY A 686 -8.49 27.96 -19.75
CA GLY A 686 -9.54 28.33 -20.70
C GLY A 686 -10.90 28.51 -20.04
N LEU A 687 -11.32 27.54 -19.22
CA LEU A 687 -12.58 27.61 -18.47
C LEU A 687 -12.61 28.80 -17.48
N ALA A 688 -11.49 29.08 -16.81
CA ALA A 688 -11.38 30.24 -15.93
C ALA A 688 -11.48 31.57 -16.71
N ALA A 689 -10.96 31.63 -17.93
CA ALA A 689 -11.09 32.80 -18.81
C ALA A 689 -12.54 33.04 -19.25
N GLU A 690 -13.40 32.01 -19.23
CA GLU A 690 -14.85 32.14 -19.42
C GLU A 690 -15.61 32.51 -18.13
N GLY A 691 -14.91 32.78 -17.03
CA GLY A 691 -15.51 33.21 -15.77
C GLY A 691 -15.96 32.07 -14.84
N ARG A 692 -15.61 30.81 -15.14
CA ARG A 692 -15.93 29.68 -14.25
C ARG A 692 -15.13 29.75 -12.96
N SER A 693 -15.78 29.45 -11.85
CA SER A 693 -15.14 29.27 -10.54
C SER A 693 -14.31 27.98 -10.48
N PHE A 694 -13.38 27.90 -9.51
CA PHE A 694 -12.57 26.69 -9.33
C PHE A 694 -13.44 25.45 -9.05
N ALA A 695 -14.57 25.64 -8.37
CA ALA A 695 -15.50 24.55 -8.05
C ALA A 695 -16.24 24.03 -9.29
N GLU A 696 -16.65 24.91 -10.21
CA GLU A 696 -17.25 24.52 -11.48
C GLU A 696 -16.24 23.80 -12.38
N ILE A 697 -14.98 24.25 -12.40
CA ILE A 697 -13.91 23.61 -13.17
C ILE A 697 -13.62 22.20 -12.63
N LEU A 698 -13.53 22.03 -11.31
CA LEU A 698 -13.32 20.70 -10.72
C LEU A 698 -14.48 19.75 -11.03
N ARG A 699 -15.74 20.22 -10.96
CA ARG A 699 -16.91 19.40 -11.32
C ARG A 699 -16.98 19.07 -12.81
N HIS A 700 -16.44 19.93 -13.67
CA HIS A 700 -16.31 19.65 -15.11
C HIS A 700 -15.38 18.47 -15.39
N TYR A 701 -14.23 18.41 -14.70
CA TYR A 701 -13.26 17.33 -14.91
C TYR A 701 -13.51 16.07 -14.07
N TYR A 702 -14.23 16.21 -12.94
CA TYR A 702 -14.55 15.12 -12.02
C TYR A 702 -16.07 15.05 -11.79
N PRO A 703 -16.85 14.62 -12.80
CA PRO A 703 -18.31 14.58 -12.71
C PRO A 703 -18.78 13.64 -11.60
N GLY A 704 -19.80 14.07 -10.85
CA GLY A 704 -20.35 13.32 -9.73
C GLY A 704 -19.56 13.44 -8.42
N CYS A 705 -18.42 14.13 -8.43
CA CYS A 705 -17.65 14.41 -7.22
C CYS A 705 -18.17 15.63 -6.44
N THR A 706 -17.93 15.62 -5.13
CA THR A 706 -18.20 16.71 -4.18
C THR A 706 -16.88 17.38 -3.75
N LEU A 707 -16.98 18.63 -3.30
CA LEU A 707 -15.89 19.32 -2.63
C LEU A 707 -16.18 19.35 -1.14
N GLU A 708 -15.27 18.83 -0.34
CA GLU A 708 -15.43 18.66 1.11
C GLU A 708 -14.16 19.09 1.84
N SER A 709 -14.28 19.38 3.14
CA SER A 709 -13.11 19.68 3.98
C SER A 709 -12.45 18.38 4.43
N LEU A 710 -11.13 18.34 4.32
CA LEU A 710 -10.27 17.30 4.86
C LEU A 710 -10.07 17.47 6.38
N TYR A 711 -10.13 18.71 6.88
CA TYR A 711 -9.96 19.06 8.29
C TYR A 711 -10.73 20.33 8.66
#